data_AF-A0AAN9H733-F1
#
_entry.id   AF-A0AAN9H733-F1
#
_cell.length_a   1.000
_cell.length_b   1.000
_cell.length_c   1.000
_cell.angle_alpha   90.00
_cell.angle_beta   90.00
_cell.angle_gamma   90.00
#
_symmetry.space_group_name_H-M   'P 1'
#
loop_
_entity.id
_entity.type
_entity.pdbx_description
1 polymer ?
#
loop_
_entity_poly.entity_id
_entity_poly.type
_entity_poly.pdbx_seq_one_letter_code
_entity_poly.pdbx_strand_id
1 'polypeptide(L)'
;MESKSGRFPFPFQPYPIQESFMEALYTALDQGKIGIFESPTGTGKSLSLICGALTWLRDHEEEKKREAARLLDKPEECDAVKENSQLSEPDWVSEFVQKKAERDVVNKLKDEELKRKKREERLEMIRHNAQLRYDMKRKANEDDEAVKLLQLSREGAESESHDPEEERLIVAEYESDDEATPKSRLCDDDDDEDLEEDHVTKIYYCSRTHSQLAQFVHEVQKSPYGDTVHLVNLGSRQNLCINPEVIRLRNVQMMNDRCLEMQKNKHEKREKAPDLEPKRRRGDAKATCAFSGFENLMAMRDEVLVKVRDVEQLIQHGRETHTCPYYSTRMAIPAAQVVVLPYQSLLHASTRKASGIKLKDQIIIIDEAHNLTDTISAIHSTEISGAQLCRAHSQLSQYCERYRSRLKAKNLMYIKQILFVLEGLVRTLGGKVGQNPNTQSCQTGSELLTINDFLFKAQVDNINLFKVQKYFEKSMISRKLCGFVEKYEGSGVNTHSKNKENRRIEGLGRFLQTLQNKPTDVLEQQVAVEDKPIMASPMMLVESFLFALTNANKDGRVVIQRQACLAQSSVKFLLLNAAVHFAQIVQECRAVIIAGGTMQPVADFKEQLLFSAGVTEDRILEFSCGHVIPPENILPIILCAGPSGQQLEFTFQTRDTPQMMEETGRVLSNLCNIVPGGVVCFFPSYEYEKRILGHWESTGVLQRLQSKKKIFQEPKKANQVEQVLTDYSKCIQRCSNGGSGQTGALLFSVVGGKMSEGINFSDDLGRCIVMVGMPYPNIKSPELQEKMAYLDKHMPHVGGKSPGKALVEGLCMKAVNQSIGRAIRHRGDYACIALCDHRYARSGTLQKLPQWIRSSTHTHTTFGPAFASVRRFFLEKRQSPPL
;
A
#
# COMPACT_ATOMS: atom_id res chain seq x y z
N MET A 1 31.05 27.06 22.96
CA MET A 1 30.03 25.99 22.84
C MET A 1 28.69 26.61 23.22
N GLU A 2 28.09 27.36 22.30
CA GLU A 2 26.72 27.85 22.45
C GLU A 2 25.77 26.78 21.88
N SER A 3 24.72 26.44 22.62
CA SER A 3 23.72 25.45 22.22
C SER A 3 23.02 25.90 20.93
N LYS A 4 23.09 25.08 19.88
CA LYS A 4 22.35 25.25 18.63
C LYS A 4 20.84 25.05 18.83
N SER A 5 20.15 25.96 19.52
CA SER A 5 18.70 26.06 19.38
C SER A 5 18.40 26.77 18.06
N GLY A 6 17.86 26.06 17.06
CA GLY A 6 17.28 26.71 15.86
C GLY A 6 17.68 26.19 14.48
N ARG A 7 18.38 25.06 14.34
CA ARG A 7 18.72 24.51 13.00
C ARG A 7 17.50 24.02 12.22
N PHE A 8 16.54 23.40 12.89
CA PHE A 8 15.35 22.82 12.28
C PHE A 8 14.10 23.58 12.71
N PRO A 9 13.43 24.30 11.79
CA PRO A 9 12.11 24.85 12.04
C PRO A 9 11.15 23.74 12.49
N PHE A 10 10.57 23.89 13.67
CA PHE A 10 9.66 22.92 14.27
C PHE A 10 8.43 23.66 14.83
N PRO A 11 7.21 23.09 14.77
CA PRO A 11 5.99 23.77 15.20
C PRO A 11 5.93 24.09 16.72
N PHE A 12 6.79 23.49 17.52
CA PHE A 12 6.95 23.72 18.95
C PHE A 12 8.40 23.44 19.37
N GLN A 13 8.75 23.56 20.65
CA GLN A 13 10.09 23.23 21.10
C GLN A 13 10.35 21.71 20.96
N PRO A 14 11.28 21.27 20.12
CA PRO A 14 11.51 19.84 19.89
C PRO A 14 12.13 19.19 21.14
N TYR A 15 11.82 17.92 21.35
CA TYR A 15 12.53 17.11 22.35
C TYR A 15 13.97 16.83 21.90
N PRO A 16 14.93 16.61 22.82
CA PRO A 16 16.31 16.29 22.45
C PRO A 16 16.43 15.06 21.53
N ILE A 17 15.54 14.07 21.70
CA ILE A 17 15.49 12.89 20.84
C ILE A 17 15.00 13.21 19.42
N GLN A 18 14.14 14.24 19.25
CA GLN A 18 13.66 14.69 17.95
C GLN A 18 14.75 15.48 17.23
N GLU A 19 15.51 16.32 17.95
CA GLU A 19 16.68 17.00 17.40
C GLU A 19 17.72 15.98 16.90
N SER A 20 18.05 14.99 17.72
CA SER A 20 18.98 13.92 17.34
C SER A 20 18.48 13.13 16.12
N PHE A 21 17.18 12.85 16.05
CA PHE A 21 16.55 12.20 14.89
C PHE A 21 16.69 13.05 13.63
N MET A 22 16.38 14.35 13.71
CA MET A 22 16.46 15.28 12.58
C MET A 22 17.91 15.46 12.10
N GLU A 23 18.89 15.51 13.00
CA GLU A 23 20.31 15.57 12.64
C GLU A 23 20.81 14.31 11.93
N ALA A 24 20.45 13.14 12.45
CA ALA A 24 20.79 11.87 11.81
C ALA A 24 20.12 11.74 10.44
N LEU A 25 18.86 12.15 10.32
CA LEU A 25 18.13 12.16 9.06
C LEU A 25 18.79 13.09 8.04
N TYR A 26 19.08 14.32 8.42
CA TYR A 26 19.76 15.29 7.55
C TYR A 26 21.09 14.72 7.05
N THR A 27 21.90 14.13 7.94
CA THR A 27 23.19 13.54 7.59
C THR A 27 23.04 12.37 6.62
N ALA A 28 22.04 11.51 6.83
CA ALA A 28 21.76 10.39 5.93
C ALA A 28 21.33 10.87 4.53
N LEU A 29 20.48 11.90 4.47
CA LEU A 29 20.07 12.51 3.21
C LEU A 29 21.25 13.18 2.52
N ASP A 30 22.06 13.96 3.23
CA ASP A 30 23.20 14.69 2.67
C ASP A 30 24.26 13.75 2.07
N GLN A 31 24.56 12.65 2.76
CA GLN A 31 25.55 11.66 2.32
C GLN A 31 25.01 10.65 1.30
N GLY A 32 23.74 10.72 0.89
CA GLY A 32 23.17 9.74 -0.05
C GLY A 32 23.07 8.31 0.52
N LYS A 33 22.83 8.19 1.83
CA LYS A 33 22.81 6.91 2.54
C LYS A 33 21.42 6.26 2.56
N ILE A 34 21.42 4.98 2.91
CA ILE A 34 20.24 4.21 3.26
C ILE A 34 20.12 4.26 4.78
N GLY A 35 19.17 5.05 5.26
CA GLY A 35 18.96 5.29 6.68
C GLY A 35 17.90 4.36 7.26
N ILE A 36 18.23 3.55 8.27
CA ILE A 36 17.28 2.75 9.04
C ILE A 36 16.99 3.48 10.36
N PHE A 37 15.76 3.99 10.50
CA PHE A 37 15.35 4.81 11.62
C PHE A 37 14.30 4.10 12.47
N GLU A 38 14.65 3.83 13.73
CA GLU A 38 13.71 3.40 14.75
C GLU A 38 13.33 4.57 15.66
N SER A 39 12.03 4.86 15.73
CA SER A 39 11.49 5.90 16.60
C SER A 39 10.20 5.40 17.22
N PRO A 40 10.17 5.09 18.53
CA PRO A 40 8.99 4.58 19.22
C PRO A 40 7.74 5.44 18.99
N THR A 41 6.56 4.83 19.12
CA THR A 41 5.28 5.56 19.03
C THR A 41 5.22 6.73 20.02
N GLY A 42 4.59 7.83 19.63
CA GLY A 42 4.44 9.00 20.51
C GLY A 42 5.66 9.92 20.64
N THR A 43 6.79 9.59 20.01
CA THR A 43 8.00 10.43 20.01
C THR A 43 7.97 11.58 18.98
N GLY A 44 6.94 11.67 18.14
CA GLY A 44 6.84 12.66 17.07
C GLY A 44 7.68 12.32 15.82
N LYS A 45 7.81 11.03 15.50
CA LYS A 45 8.51 10.51 14.31
C LYS A 45 8.12 11.23 13.02
N SER A 46 6.82 11.32 12.72
CA SER A 46 6.32 11.88 11.47
C SER A 46 6.69 13.37 11.32
N LEU A 47 6.49 14.18 12.37
CA LEU A 47 6.99 15.57 12.40
C LEU A 47 8.51 15.68 12.28
N SER A 48 9.27 14.78 12.91
CA SER A 48 10.74 14.78 12.82
C SER A 48 11.22 14.41 11.41
N LEU A 49 10.55 13.47 10.73
CA LEU A 49 10.77 13.15 9.32
C LEU A 49 10.46 14.35 8.43
N ILE A 50 9.31 15.01 8.63
CA ILE A 50 8.91 16.19 7.86
C ILE A 50 9.92 17.31 8.02
N CYS A 51 10.19 17.75 9.26
CA CYS A 51 11.02 18.91 9.50
C CYS A 51 12.47 18.66 9.11
N GLY A 52 13.03 17.49 9.43
CA GLY A 52 14.40 17.15 9.03
C GLY A 52 14.57 17.04 7.51
N ALA A 53 13.65 16.39 6.80
CA ALA A 53 13.75 16.21 5.36
C ALA A 53 13.47 17.48 4.56
N LEU A 54 12.50 18.31 4.98
CA LEU A 54 12.20 19.59 4.32
C LEU A 54 13.28 20.64 4.57
N THR A 55 13.90 20.64 5.76
CA THR A 55 15.07 21.49 6.03
C THR A 55 16.21 21.10 5.08
N TRP A 56 16.50 19.80 4.96
CA TRP A 56 17.51 19.33 4.02
C TRP A 56 17.19 19.71 2.57
N LEU A 57 15.94 19.55 2.13
CA LEU A 57 15.55 19.86 0.75
C LEU A 57 15.73 21.35 0.44
N ARG A 58 15.31 22.24 1.34
CA ARG A 58 15.51 23.68 1.21
C ARG A 58 17.00 24.02 1.11
N ASP A 59 17.79 23.54 2.06
CA ASP A 59 19.23 23.83 2.11
C ASP A 59 19.96 23.28 0.86
N HIS A 60 19.56 22.11 0.36
CA HIS A 60 20.10 21.51 -0.86
C HIS A 60 19.72 22.26 -2.13
N GLU A 61 18.49 22.76 -2.20
CA GLU A 61 18.06 23.64 -3.30
C GLU A 61 18.81 24.98 -3.28
N GLU A 62 19.01 25.56 -2.09
CA GLU A 62 19.80 26.79 -1.91
C GLU A 62 21.27 26.58 -2.28
N GLU A 63 21.87 25.46 -1.89
CA GLU A 63 23.25 25.13 -2.28
C GLU A 63 23.38 24.97 -3.79
N LYS A 64 22.48 24.20 -4.42
CA LYS A 64 22.45 24.06 -5.88
C LYS A 64 22.32 25.40 -6.59
N LYS A 65 21.45 26.29 -6.08
CA LYS A 65 21.31 27.66 -6.61
C LYS A 65 22.61 28.44 -6.49
N ARG A 66 23.31 28.32 -5.35
CA ARG A 66 24.59 28.99 -5.10
C ARG A 66 25.73 28.42 -5.95
N GLU A 67 25.79 27.10 -6.13
CA GLU A 67 26.76 26.44 -7.00
C GLU A 67 26.55 26.81 -8.47
N ALA A 68 25.30 26.79 -8.94
CA ALA A 68 24.96 27.25 -10.28
C ALA A 68 25.38 28.71 -10.50
N ALA A 69 25.04 29.60 -9.56
CA ALA A 69 25.45 31.01 -9.62
C ALA A 69 26.99 31.16 -9.65
N ARG A 70 27.73 30.42 -8.82
CA ARG A 70 29.21 30.43 -8.83
C ARG A 70 29.81 29.94 -10.15
N LEU A 71 29.20 28.95 -10.79
CA LEU A 71 29.65 28.44 -12.09
C LEU A 71 29.38 29.43 -13.22
N LEU A 72 28.29 30.20 -13.14
CA LEU A 72 27.95 31.26 -14.10
C LEU A 72 28.80 32.52 -13.95
N ASP A 73 29.27 32.82 -12.73
CA ASP A 73 30.05 34.02 -12.41
C ASP A 73 31.56 33.84 -12.63
N LYS A 74 32.01 32.63 -13.04
CA LYS A 74 33.41 32.44 -13.47
C LYS A 74 33.65 33.28 -14.73
N PRO A 75 34.59 34.25 -14.71
CA PRO A 75 34.90 35.03 -15.89
C PRO A 75 35.38 34.09 -17.00
N GLU A 76 34.89 34.30 -18.21
CA GLU A 76 35.55 33.78 -19.41
C GLU A 76 36.96 34.41 -19.41
N GLU A 77 37.96 33.67 -18.94
CA GLU A 77 39.35 34.07 -19.19
C GLU A 77 39.53 34.05 -20.71
N CYS A 78 39.41 35.24 -21.31
CA CYS A 78 39.77 35.49 -22.69
C CYS A 78 41.26 35.14 -22.85
N ASP A 79 41.54 34.19 -23.73
CA ASP A 79 42.88 33.74 -24.09
C ASP A 79 43.79 34.94 -24.44
N ALA A 80 44.65 35.35 -23.50
CA ALA A 80 45.91 35.98 -23.86
C ALA A 80 46.87 34.84 -24.22
N VAL A 81 46.99 34.57 -25.52
CA VAL A 81 47.97 33.64 -26.09
C VAL A 81 49.37 34.03 -25.59
N LYS A 82 49.90 33.30 -24.61
CA LYS A 82 51.33 33.33 -24.28
C LYS A 82 52.01 32.31 -25.16
N GLU A 83 52.55 32.79 -26.28
CA GLU A 83 53.61 32.08 -26.99
C GLU A 83 54.78 31.90 -26.02
N ASN A 84 54.96 30.69 -25.49
CA ASN A 84 56.27 30.25 -25.07
C ASN A 84 56.45 28.77 -25.38
N SER A 85 57.28 28.56 -26.39
CA SER A 85 57.77 27.30 -26.93
C SER A 85 58.51 26.45 -25.89
N GLN A 86 58.11 25.18 -25.72
CA GLN A 86 59.01 24.02 -25.70
C GLN A 86 58.25 22.67 -25.65
N LEU A 87 58.34 21.94 -26.77
CA LEU A 87 58.23 20.49 -27.01
C LEU A 87 57.59 19.57 -25.94
N SER A 88 56.30 19.27 -26.11
CA SER A 88 55.72 17.91 -26.08
C SER A 88 54.51 17.87 -27.03
N GLU A 89 54.19 16.72 -27.61
CA GLU A 89 53.10 16.54 -28.60
C GLU A 89 51.78 17.21 -28.13
N PRO A 90 51.09 17.98 -28.99
CA PRO A 90 50.10 18.93 -28.49
C PRO A 90 48.76 18.25 -28.20
N ASP A 91 48.38 18.22 -26.93
CA ASP A 91 47.09 17.75 -26.38
C ASP A 91 45.92 18.73 -26.64
N TRP A 92 46.02 19.52 -27.72
CA TRP A 92 45.07 20.59 -28.05
C TRP A 92 43.67 20.07 -28.37
N VAL A 93 43.56 18.81 -28.85
CA VAL A 93 42.28 18.16 -29.14
C VAL A 93 41.58 17.80 -27.83
N SER A 94 42.30 17.25 -26.86
CA SER A 94 41.73 16.92 -25.54
C SER A 94 41.35 18.19 -24.79
N GLU A 95 42.18 19.23 -24.83
CA GLU A 95 41.87 20.55 -24.25
C GLU A 95 40.66 21.20 -24.93
N PHE A 96 40.53 21.09 -26.26
CA PHE A 96 39.36 21.61 -26.98
C PHE A 96 38.09 20.83 -26.66
N VAL A 97 38.16 19.49 -26.58
CA VAL A 97 37.04 18.63 -26.18
C VAL A 97 36.61 18.93 -24.74
N GLN A 98 37.58 19.15 -23.84
CA GLN A 98 37.33 19.50 -22.45
C GLN A 98 36.72 20.90 -22.33
N LYS A 99 37.26 21.92 -23.01
CA LYS A 99 36.69 23.28 -23.07
C LYS A 99 35.30 23.31 -23.70
N LYS A 100 35.05 22.49 -24.74
CA LYS A 100 33.73 22.35 -25.35
C LYS A 100 32.74 21.69 -24.38
N ALA A 101 33.14 20.62 -23.69
CA ALA A 101 32.33 19.98 -22.67
C ALA A 101 32.01 20.95 -21.51
N GLU A 102 32.97 21.76 -21.08
CA GLU A 102 32.76 22.81 -20.06
C GLU A 102 31.77 23.87 -20.53
N ARG A 103 31.89 24.35 -21.78
CA ARG A 103 30.92 25.30 -22.37
C ARG A 103 29.53 24.70 -22.51
N ASP A 104 29.42 23.44 -22.93
CA ASP A 104 28.15 22.74 -23.05
C ASP A 104 27.48 22.55 -21.67
N VAL A 105 28.27 22.32 -20.61
CA VAL A 105 27.78 22.28 -19.23
C VAL A 105 27.28 23.67 -18.78
N VAL A 106 28.05 24.74 -19.04
CA VAL A 106 27.66 26.11 -18.68
C VAL A 106 26.38 26.54 -19.41
N ASN A 107 26.25 26.23 -20.70
CA ASN A 107 25.04 26.53 -21.47
C ASN A 107 23.82 25.78 -20.94
N LYS A 108 23.96 24.49 -20.62
CA LYS A 108 22.89 23.71 -19.95
C LYS A 108 22.48 24.34 -18.61
N LEU A 109 23.45 24.77 -17.79
CA LEU A 109 23.17 25.43 -16.52
C LEU A 109 22.43 26.77 -16.71
N LYS A 110 22.78 27.55 -17.74
CA LYS A 110 22.06 28.80 -18.09
C LYS A 110 20.61 28.53 -18.47
N ASP A 111 20.38 27.52 -19.31
CA ASP A 111 19.03 27.14 -19.74
C ASP A 111 18.20 26.61 -18.56
N GLU A 112 18.79 25.78 -17.69
CA GLU A 112 18.17 25.30 -16.45
C GLU A 112 17.80 26.45 -15.51
N GLU A 113 18.70 27.43 -15.31
CA GLU A 113 18.42 28.58 -14.46
C GLU A 113 17.32 29.48 -15.02
N LEU A 114 17.29 29.70 -16.34
CA LEU A 114 16.24 30.46 -17.01
C LEU A 114 14.87 29.77 -16.87
N LYS A 115 14.81 28.45 -17.08
CA LYS A 115 13.61 27.64 -16.84
C LYS A 115 13.14 27.74 -15.39
N ARG A 116 14.08 27.68 -14.43
CA ARG A 116 13.78 27.82 -13.00
C ARG A 116 13.20 29.18 -12.64
N LYS A 117 13.79 30.28 -13.12
CA LYS A 117 13.28 31.65 -12.87
C LYS A 117 11.87 31.84 -13.43
N LYS A 118 11.64 31.46 -14.68
CA LYS A 118 10.30 31.50 -15.29
C LYS A 118 9.27 30.72 -14.48
N ARG A 119 9.68 29.60 -13.89
CA ARG A 119 8.82 28.77 -13.04
C ARG A 119 8.51 29.41 -11.68
N GLU A 120 9.52 29.97 -11.01
CA GLU A 120 9.33 30.69 -9.74
C GLU A 120 8.41 31.91 -9.93
N GLU A 121 8.65 32.72 -10.98
CA GLU A 121 7.80 33.86 -11.34
C GLU A 121 6.35 33.44 -11.63
N ARG A 122 6.16 32.34 -12.37
CA ARG A 122 4.83 31.78 -12.64
C ARG A 122 4.14 31.36 -11.34
N LEU A 123 4.83 30.63 -10.45
CA LEU A 123 4.27 30.17 -9.17
C LEU A 123 3.94 31.34 -8.22
N GLU A 124 4.77 32.39 -8.19
CA GLU A 124 4.50 33.61 -7.42
C GLU A 124 3.29 34.38 -7.97
N MET A 125 3.19 34.53 -9.29
CA MET A 125 2.04 35.13 -9.94
C MET A 125 0.76 34.35 -9.64
N ILE A 126 0.83 33.01 -9.60
CA ILE A 126 -0.30 32.15 -9.21
C ILE A 126 -0.62 32.33 -7.73
N ARG A 127 0.36 32.43 -6.82
CA ARG A 127 0.10 32.73 -5.40
C ARG A 127 -0.67 34.04 -5.26
N HIS A 128 -0.21 35.10 -5.93
CA HIS A 128 -0.87 36.40 -5.95
C HIS A 128 -2.28 36.31 -6.55
N ASN A 129 -2.46 35.62 -7.67
CA ASN A 129 -3.75 35.44 -8.33
C ASN A 129 -4.72 34.53 -7.56
N ALA A 130 -4.22 33.51 -6.85
CA ALA A 130 -4.99 32.63 -5.99
C ALA A 130 -5.46 33.37 -4.73
N GLN A 131 -4.60 34.24 -4.17
CA GLN A 131 -4.96 35.13 -3.06
C GLN A 131 -6.05 36.13 -3.50
N LEU A 132 -5.89 36.76 -4.67
CA LEU A 132 -6.89 37.63 -5.25
C LEU A 132 -8.21 36.90 -5.54
N ARG A 133 -8.17 35.69 -6.10
CA ARG A 133 -9.38 34.85 -6.32
C ARG A 133 -10.04 34.44 -5.01
N TYR A 134 -9.27 34.15 -3.96
CA TYR A 134 -9.80 33.84 -2.63
C TYR A 134 -10.46 35.08 -2.00
N ASP A 135 -9.84 36.25 -2.11
CA ASP A 135 -10.38 37.53 -1.64
C ASP A 135 -11.63 37.95 -2.44
N MET A 136 -11.66 37.69 -3.75
CA MET A 136 -12.83 37.90 -4.61
C MET A 136 -13.95 36.90 -4.32
N LYS A 137 -13.65 35.63 -4.04
CA LYS A 137 -14.65 34.58 -3.68
C LYS A 137 -15.21 34.81 -2.27
N ARG A 138 -14.44 35.41 -1.36
CA ARG A 138 -14.90 35.87 -0.05
C ARG A 138 -15.84 37.07 -0.15
N LYS A 139 -15.66 37.94 -1.16
CA LYS A 139 -16.59 39.04 -1.50
C LYS A 139 -17.81 38.58 -2.31
N ALA A 140 -17.67 37.61 -3.20
CA ALA A 140 -18.77 37.08 -4.01
C ALA A 140 -19.76 36.19 -3.22
N ASN A 141 -19.33 35.65 -2.07
CA ASN A 141 -20.19 34.90 -1.16
C ASN A 141 -21.21 35.76 -0.39
N GLU A 142 -21.22 37.09 -0.57
CA GLU A 142 -22.27 37.98 -0.07
C GLU A 142 -23.33 38.35 -1.14
N ASP A 143 -23.13 38.00 -2.43
CA ASP A 143 -23.91 38.60 -3.54
C ASP A 143 -24.49 37.64 -4.60
N ASP A 144 -24.48 36.31 -4.42
CA ASP A 144 -24.94 35.38 -5.47
C ASP A 144 -26.09 34.43 -5.05
N GLU A 145 -27.25 35.04 -4.76
CA GLU A 145 -28.58 34.41 -4.80
C GLU A 145 -29.39 34.94 -6.02
N ALA A 146 -28.73 35.22 -7.15
CA ALA A 146 -29.38 35.93 -8.26
C ALA A 146 -28.98 35.49 -9.68
N VAL A 147 -28.44 34.28 -9.91
CA VAL A 147 -28.28 33.77 -11.30
C VAL A 147 -28.57 32.27 -11.40
N LYS A 148 -29.80 31.89 -11.04
CA LYS A 148 -30.32 30.54 -11.31
C LYS A 148 -31.70 30.59 -11.95
N LEU A 149 -31.78 31.12 -13.17
CA LEU A 149 -32.95 30.98 -14.05
C LEU A 149 -32.53 31.25 -15.51
N LEU A 150 -33.04 30.41 -16.43
CA LEU A 150 -32.84 30.33 -17.90
C LEU A 150 -31.71 29.36 -18.33
N GLN A 151 -31.92 28.27 -19.07
CA GLN A 151 -33.11 27.74 -19.75
C GLN A 151 -32.82 26.29 -20.20
N LEU A 152 -33.79 25.38 -19.99
CA LEU A 152 -33.96 24.12 -20.74
C LEU A 152 -34.61 24.49 -22.10
N SER A 153 -34.43 23.83 -23.24
CA SER A 153 -34.69 22.41 -23.55
C SER A 153 -34.50 22.20 -25.06
N ARG A 154 -34.12 20.99 -25.54
CA ARG A 154 -34.80 20.38 -26.73
C ARG A 154 -34.53 18.89 -26.95
N GLU A 155 -35.63 18.13 -26.82
CA GLU A 155 -36.17 16.98 -27.58
C GLU A 155 -35.30 15.78 -27.99
N GLY A 156 -35.84 14.58 -27.73
CA GLY A 156 -35.28 13.28 -28.07
C GLY A 156 -35.82 12.66 -29.35
N ALA A 157 -35.27 11.49 -29.70
CA ALA A 157 -35.85 10.48 -30.58
C ALA A 157 -35.13 9.13 -30.36
N GLU A 158 -35.91 8.05 -30.25
CA GLU A 158 -35.43 6.65 -30.24
C GLU A 158 -35.13 6.17 -31.68
N SER A 159 -34.10 5.35 -31.86
CA SER A 159 -34.05 4.32 -32.91
C SER A 159 -32.90 3.32 -32.69
N GLU A 160 -33.12 2.08 -33.15
CA GLU A 160 -32.37 0.88 -32.82
C GLU A 160 -30.98 0.74 -33.46
N SER A 161 -30.12 0.13 -32.64
CA SER A 161 -28.84 -0.59 -32.83
C SER A 161 -28.16 -0.68 -34.20
N HIS A 162 -26.99 -0.05 -34.30
CA HIS A 162 -25.79 -0.70 -34.83
C HIS A 162 -24.60 -0.29 -33.96
N ASP A 163 -23.84 -1.25 -33.44
CA ASP A 163 -22.98 -1.07 -32.26
C ASP A 163 -21.47 -0.93 -32.61
N PRO A 164 -20.89 0.29 -32.54
CA PRO A 164 -19.47 0.55 -32.78
C PRO A 164 -18.54 0.11 -31.62
N GLU A 165 -19.07 -0.34 -30.47
CA GLU A 165 -18.23 -0.85 -29.38
C GLU A 165 -17.59 -2.21 -29.74
N GLU A 166 -18.10 -2.94 -30.75
CA GLU A 166 -17.50 -4.22 -31.17
C GLU A 166 -16.08 -4.09 -31.77
N GLU A 167 -15.73 -2.97 -32.41
CA GLU A 167 -14.38 -2.80 -32.98
C GLU A 167 -13.30 -2.56 -31.91
N ARG A 168 -13.65 -1.95 -30.78
CA ARG A 168 -12.72 -1.67 -29.67
C ARG A 168 -12.31 -2.92 -28.91
N LEU A 169 -13.18 -3.93 -28.92
CA LEU A 169 -12.95 -5.20 -28.24
C LEU A 169 -12.00 -6.11 -29.02
N ILE A 170 -11.65 -5.80 -30.28
CA ILE A 170 -10.77 -6.63 -31.10
C ILE A 170 -9.30 -6.29 -30.85
N VAL A 171 -8.46 -7.32 -30.72
CA VAL A 171 -7.02 -7.15 -30.56
C VAL A 171 -6.41 -6.49 -31.81
N ALA A 172 -5.71 -5.37 -31.63
CA ALA A 172 -4.96 -4.70 -32.70
C ALA A 172 -3.78 -5.58 -33.17
N GLU A 173 -3.13 -5.24 -34.27
CA GLU A 173 -2.02 -6.03 -34.80
C GLU A 173 -0.84 -6.09 -33.82
N TYR A 174 -0.41 -7.30 -33.49
CA TYR A 174 0.82 -7.55 -32.72
C TYR A 174 1.97 -7.83 -33.68
N GLU A 175 2.91 -6.89 -33.78
CA GLU A 175 4.18 -7.06 -34.49
C GLU A 175 5.26 -7.55 -33.49
N SER A 176 5.96 -8.64 -33.87
CA SER A 176 7.04 -9.21 -33.07
C SER A 176 8.32 -8.38 -33.28
N ASP A 177 9.07 -8.13 -32.21
CA ASP A 177 10.30 -7.31 -32.26
C ASP A 177 11.37 -7.91 -33.22
N ASP A 178 11.28 -9.21 -33.55
CA ASP A 178 12.22 -9.93 -34.45
C ASP A 178 12.04 -9.59 -35.96
N GLU A 179 10.98 -8.88 -36.36
CA GLU A 179 10.74 -8.46 -37.77
C GLU A 179 10.83 -6.94 -37.98
N ALA A 180 11.22 -6.18 -36.95
CA ALA A 180 11.39 -4.74 -37.05
C ALA A 180 12.74 -4.41 -37.70
N THR A 181 12.75 -4.16 -39.01
CA THR A 181 13.73 -3.21 -39.55
C THR A 181 13.44 -1.84 -38.94
N PRO A 182 14.44 -1.04 -38.56
CA PRO A 182 14.23 0.28 -37.95
C PRO A 182 13.74 1.24 -39.04
N LYS A 183 12.46 1.13 -39.39
CA LYS A 183 11.74 2.20 -40.07
C LYS A 183 11.18 3.07 -38.96
N SER A 184 11.71 4.29 -38.91
CA SER A 184 11.17 5.44 -38.20
C SER A 184 9.64 5.37 -38.16
N ARG A 185 9.10 5.08 -36.97
CA ARG A 185 7.74 5.48 -36.68
C ARG A 185 7.77 6.99 -36.67
N LEU A 186 7.23 7.57 -37.74
CA LEU A 186 6.73 8.93 -37.77
C LEU A 186 5.60 9.01 -36.73
N CYS A 187 6.00 9.18 -35.48
CA CYS A 187 5.35 10.12 -34.60
C CYS A 187 6.03 11.44 -34.97
N ASP A 188 5.29 12.42 -35.48
CA ASP A 188 5.71 13.81 -35.29
C ASP A 188 5.69 14.04 -33.76
N ASP A 189 6.82 13.73 -33.13
CA ASP A 189 7.16 14.09 -31.74
C ASP A 189 7.88 15.46 -31.71
N ASP A 190 7.97 16.17 -32.84
CA ASP A 190 8.70 17.45 -32.93
C ASP A 190 8.00 18.61 -32.19
N ASP A 191 6.73 18.47 -31.78
CA ASP A 191 6.00 19.49 -30.99
C ASP A 191 5.79 19.12 -29.50
N ASP A 192 6.11 17.88 -29.08
CA ASP A 192 5.96 17.42 -27.68
C ASP A 192 7.31 17.26 -26.94
N GLU A 193 8.46 17.38 -27.64
CA GLU A 193 9.80 17.43 -26.99
C GLU A 193 10.04 18.74 -26.19
N ASP A 194 9.25 19.79 -26.41
CA ASP A 194 9.43 21.11 -25.78
C ASP A 194 8.81 21.25 -24.37
N LEU A 195 8.19 20.19 -23.81
CA LEU A 195 7.52 20.23 -22.49
C LEU A 195 7.88 19.08 -21.53
N GLU A 196 9.02 18.41 -21.69
CA GLU A 196 9.57 17.63 -20.57
C GLU A 196 10.03 18.61 -19.47
N GLU A 197 9.11 18.99 -18.56
CA GLU A 197 9.44 19.75 -17.35
C GLU A 197 10.52 18.98 -16.57
N ASP A 198 11.71 19.59 -16.45
CA ASP A 198 12.85 19.01 -15.74
C ASP A 198 12.45 18.67 -14.29
N HIS A 199 12.64 17.40 -13.91
CA HIS A 199 12.30 16.94 -12.57
C HIS A 199 13.23 17.58 -11.54
N VAL A 200 12.68 18.45 -10.69
CA VAL A 200 13.41 18.92 -9.49
C VAL A 200 13.76 17.77 -8.57
N THR A 201 14.79 17.95 -7.73
CA THR A 201 15.06 17.04 -6.61
C THR A 201 13.83 17.01 -5.70
N LYS A 202 13.31 15.81 -5.45
CA LYS A 202 12.03 15.62 -4.75
C LYS A 202 12.09 14.47 -3.77
N ILE A 203 11.22 14.56 -2.77
CA ILE A 203 11.04 13.55 -1.72
C ILE A 203 9.77 12.77 -2.00
N TYR A 204 9.92 11.47 -2.23
CA TYR A 204 8.80 10.54 -2.29
C TYR A 204 8.51 9.99 -0.89
N TYR A 205 7.40 10.43 -0.29
CA TYR A 205 6.95 9.93 1.01
C TYR A 205 5.96 8.79 0.83
N CYS A 206 6.27 7.64 1.41
CA CYS A 206 5.53 6.40 1.25
C CYS A 206 5.03 5.86 2.59
N SER A 207 3.76 5.48 2.66
CA SER A 207 3.16 4.83 3.83
C SER A 207 2.24 3.67 3.43
N ARG A 208 1.97 2.77 4.39
CA ARG A 208 1.19 1.54 4.17
C ARG A 208 -0.29 1.81 3.90
N THR A 209 -0.91 2.77 4.58
CA THR A 209 -2.35 3.05 4.47
C THR A 209 -2.67 4.47 4.00
N HIS A 210 -3.82 4.67 3.36
CA HIS A 210 -4.31 5.99 2.97
C HIS A 210 -4.54 6.92 4.17
N SER A 211 -4.97 6.39 5.32
CA SER A 211 -5.15 7.17 6.55
C SER A 211 -3.83 7.75 7.07
N GLN A 212 -2.73 7.00 6.99
CA GLN A 212 -1.40 7.50 7.37
C GLN A 212 -0.89 8.58 6.41
N LEU A 213 -1.13 8.42 5.10
CA LEU A 213 -0.80 9.46 4.12
C LEU A 213 -1.59 10.74 4.38
N ALA A 214 -2.88 10.64 4.70
CA ALA A 214 -3.70 11.78 5.09
C ALA A 214 -3.15 12.45 6.36
N GLN A 215 -2.81 11.66 7.40
CA GLN A 215 -2.20 12.18 8.62
C GLN A 215 -0.90 12.96 8.32
N PHE A 216 -0.01 12.42 7.49
CA PHE A 216 1.22 13.09 7.08
C PHE A 216 0.94 14.44 6.42
N VAL A 217 -0.02 14.51 5.48
CA VAL A 217 -0.38 15.77 4.81
C VAL A 217 -0.89 16.81 5.80
N HIS A 218 -1.71 16.41 6.78
CA HIS A 218 -2.19 17.31 7.84
C HIS A 218 -1.06 17.78 8.76
N GLU A 219 -0.07 16.94 9.04
CA GLU A 219 1.11 17.33 9.81
C GLU A 219 1.99 18.32 9.04
N VAL A 220 2.14 18.16 7.73
CA VAL A 220 2.81 19.14 6.86
C VAL A 220 2.08 20.48 6.89
N GLN A 221 0.75 20.48 6.78
CA GLN A 221 -0.07 21.70 6.86
C GLN A 221 0.10 22.46 8.18
N LYS A 222 0.32 21.76 9.30
CA LYS A 222 0.57 22.35 10.62
C LYS A 222 2.03 22.74 10.87
N SER A 223 2.94 22.29 10.01
CA SER A 223 4.37 22.57 10.14
C SER A 223 4.72 23.98 9.62
N PRO A 224 5.89 24.53 9.97
CA PRO A 224 6.38 25.79 9.40
C PRO A 224 6.50 25.81 7.86
N TYR A 225 6.40 24.65 7.22
CA TYR A 225 6.52 24.48 5.77
C TYR A 225 5.19 24.46 5.02
N GLY A 226 4.05 24.49 5.72
CA GLY A 226 2.73 24.28 5.13
C GLY A 226 2.37 25.20 3.95
N ASP A 227 2.87 26.45 3.99
CA ASP A 227 2.61 27.47 2.96
C ASP A 227 3.71 27.58 1.89
N THR A 228 4.88 26.97 2.14
CA THR A 228 6.06 27.10 1.28
C THR A 228 6.30 25.86 0.41
N VAL A 229 5.96 24.67 0.91
CA VAL A 229 6.26 23.41 0.24
C VAL A 229 5.28 23.06 -0.87
N HIS A 230 5.81 22.61 -2.01
CA HIS A 230 5.01 22.10 -3.12
C HIS A 230 4.73 20.60 -2.94
N LEU A 231 3.62 20.26 -2.29
CA LEU A 231 3.24 18.87 -2.00
C LEU A 231 2.10 18.38 -2.91
N VAL A 232 2.27 17.19 -3.50
CA VAL A 232 1.23 16.50 -4.27
C VAL A 232 0.87 15.16 -3.63
N ASN A 233 -0.43 14.90 -3.48
CA ASN A 233 -0.96 13.63 -3.00
C ASN A 233 -1.37 12.74 -4.18
N LEU A 234 -0.68 11.60 -4.35
CA LEU A 234 -0.94 10.64 -5.41
C LEU A 234 -2.01 9.63 -4.98
N GLY A 235 -3.15 9.67 -5.65
CA GLY A 235 -4.27 8.75 -5.43
C GLY A 235 -4.62 7.89 -6.64
N SER A 236 -5.34 6.80 -6.40
CA SER A 236 -5.98 6.01 -7.46
C SER A 236 -7.21 6.76 -8.01
N ARG A 237 -7.73 6.31 -9.16
CA ARG A 237 -9.01 6.82 -9.68
C ARG A 237 -10.18 6.55 -8.73
N GLN A 238 -10.12 5.48 -7.93
CA GLN A 238 -11.13 5.20 -6.91
C GLN A 238 -11.21 6.35 -5.89
N ASN A 239 -10.07 6.95 -5.57
CA ASN A 239 -9.99 7.99 -4.55
C ASN A 239 -10.19 9.39 -5.13
N LEU A 240 -9.69 9.69 -6.33
CA LEU A 240 -9.66 11.07 -6.88
C LEU A 240 -10.69 11.35 -7.97
N CYS A 241 -11.44 10.35 -8.46
CA CYS A 241 -12.43 10.60 -9.51
C CYS A 241 -13.68 11.29 -8.97
N ILE A 242 -14.14 12.32 -9.68
CA ILE A 242 -15.37 13.07 -9.38
C ILE A 242 -16.49 12.85 -10.42
N ASN A 243 -16.22 12.10 -11.49
CA ASN A 243 -17.21 11.84 -12.54
C ASN A 243 -18.24 10.79 -12.06
N PRO A 244 -19.54 11.13 -11.96
CA PRO A 244 -20.58 10.22 -11.47
C PRO A 244 -20.69 8.91 -12.27
N GLU A 245 -20.49 8.97 -13.60
CA GLU A 245 -20.53 7.77 -14.45
C GLU A 245 -19.44 6.76 -14.09
N VAL A 246 -18.26 7.26 -13.70
CA VAL A 246 -17.11 6.42 -13.35
C VAL A 246 -17.26 5.90 -11.92
N ILE A 247 -17.63 6.76 -10.97
CA ILE A 247 -17.78 6.41 -9.54
C ILE A 247 -18.83 5.31 -9.34
N ARG A 248 -19.92 5.33 -10.13
CA ARG A 248 -21.02 4.36 -10.03
C ARG A 248 -20.57 2.90 -10.25
N LEU A 249 -19.47 2.68 -10.97
CA LEU A 249 -18.97 1.34 -11.30
C LEU A 249 -18.45 0.57 -10.07
N ARG A 250 -18.07 1.26 -8.98
CA ARG A 250 -17.55 0.75 -7.69
C ARG A 250 -16.31 -0.17 -7.74
N ASN A 251 -16.02 -0.80 -8.88
CA ASN A 251 -14.85 -1.63 -9.13
C ASN A 251 -13.72 -0.78 -9.71
N VAL A 252 -12.55 -0.81 -9.07
CA VAL A 252 -11.36 -0.01 -9.46
C VAL A 252 -10.96 -0.23 -10.92
N GLN A 253 -11.06 -1.47 -11.41
CA GLN A 253 -10.67 -1.79 -12.76
C GLN A 253 -11.64 -1.19 -13.79
N MET A 254 -12.94 -1.35 -13.53
CA MET A 254 -14.00 -0.74 -14.33
C MET A 254 -13.86 0.78 -14.40
N MET A 255 -13.55 1.40 -13.25
CA MET A 255 -13.29 2.83 -13.18
C MET A 255 -12.10 3.25 -14.06
N ASN A 256 -11.01 2.47 -14.04
CA ASN A 256 -9.83 2.72 -14.87
C ASN A 256 -10.16 2.63 -16.36
N ASP A 257 -10.84 1.56 -16.78
CA ASP A 257 -11.11 1.29 -18.19
C ASP A 257 -12.09 2.31 -18.76
N ARG A 258 -13.19 2.61 -18.04
CA ARG A 258 -14.14 3.66 -18.45
C ARG A 258 -13.49 5.04 -18.54
N CYS A 259 -12.62 5.38 -17.59
CA CYS A 259 -11.91 6.66 -17.60
C CYS A 259 -10.94 6.77 -18.79
N LEU A 260 -10.21 5.70 -19.11
CA LEU A 260 -9.32 5.66 -20.27
C LEU A 260 -10.09 5.73 -21.59
N GLU A 261 -11.24 5.07 -21.67
CA GLU A 261 -12.12 5.13 -22.83
C GLU A 261 -12.60 6.56 -23.12
N MET A 262 -13.07 7.27 -22.08
CA MET A 262 -13.49 8.67 -22.18
C MET A 262 -12.37 9.61 -22.63
N GLN A 263 -11.10 9.29 -22.33
CA GLN A 263 -9.95 10.06 -22.77
C GLN A 263 -9.60 9.80 -24.24
N LYS A 264 -9.63 8.54 -24.69
CA LYS A 264 -9.39 8.19 -26.11
C LYS A 264 -10.37 8.88 -27.05
N ASN A 265 -11.65 8.93 -26.65
CA ASN A 265 -12.71 9.63 -27.39
C ASN A 265 -12.43 11.13 -27.61
N LYS A 266 -11.59 11.75 -26.76
CA LYS A 266 -11.22 13.17 -26.85
C LYS A 266 -10.16 13.42 -27.92
N HIS A 267 -9.16 12.54 -28.05
CA HIS A 267 -8.07 12.67 -29.04
C HIS A 267 -8.57 12.43 -30.47
N GLU A 268 -9.48 11.46 -30.67
CA GLU A 268 -10.11 11.19 -31.98
C GLU A 268 -10.89 12.41 -32.56
N LYS A 269 -11.27 13.39 -31.73
CA LYS A 269 -11.92 14.63 -32.19
C LYS A 269 -10.94 15.73 -32.62
N ARG A 270 -9.68 15.70 -32.15
CA ARG A 270 -8.66 16.73 -32.45
C ARG A 270 -7.91 16.49 -33.76
N GLU A 271 -7.73 15.23 -34.18
CA GLU A 271 -7.01 14.86 -35.43
C GLU A 271 -7.77 15.16 -36.74
N LYS A 272 -8.97 15.75 -36.69
CA LYS A 272 -9.66 16.22 -37.90
C LYS A 272 -9.37 17.70 -38.14
N ALA A 273 -8.28 17.98 -38.86
CA ALA A 273 -7.98 19.30 -39.45
C ALA A 273 -8.37 19.31 -40.97
N PRO A 274 -8.37 20.48 -41.64
CA PRO A 274 -9.52 21.00 -42.39
C PRO A 274 -9.55 20.63 -43.88
N ASP A 275 -10.73 20.82 -44.46
CA ASP A 275 -11.08 20.71 -45.88
C ASP A 275 -10.94 19.34 -46.55
N LEU A 276 -12.08 18.63 -46.64
CA LEU A 276 -12.76 18.37 -47.92
C LEU A 276 -14.10 17.65 -47.67
N GLU A 277 -15.17 18.35 -48.06
CA GLU A 277 -16.58 17.94 -48.25
C GLU A 277 -17.43 17.45 -47.05
N PRO A 278 -18.71 17.88 -46.99
CA PRO A 278 -19.62 17.56 -45.88
C PRO A 278 -20.18 16.14 -46.02
N LYS A 279 -19.41 15.12 -45.59
CA LYS A 279 -19.98 13.79 -45.38
C LYS A 279 -20.86 13.78 -44.12
N ARG A 280 -22.16 13.59 -44.38
CA ARG A 280 -23.30 13.38 -43.47
C ARG A 280 -22.90 12.95 -42.05
N ARG A 281 -23.09 13.87 -41.09
CA ARG A 281 -23.04 13.61 -39.64
C ARG A 281 -24.10 12.58 -39.27
N ARG A 282 -23.72 11.36 -38.87
CA ARG A 282 -24.60 10.43 -38.13
C ARG A 282 -23.79 9.56 -37.17
N GLY A 283 -24.06 9.73 -35.88
CA GLY A 283 -23.55 8.96 -34.76
C GLY A 283 -23.67 9.78 -33.48
N ASP A 284 -24.15 9.16 -32.39
CA ASP A 284 -24.24 9.82 -31.09
C ASP A 284 -22.87 10.31 -30.60
N ALA A 285 -22.89 11.40 -29.85
CA ALA A 285 -21.66 11.99 -29.31
C ALA A 285 -20.95 10.97 -28.40
N LYS A 286 -19.79 10.46 -28.85
CA LYS A 286 -18.90 9.64 -28.00
C LYS A 286 -18.67 10.34 -26.66
N ALA A 287 -19.02 9.68 -25.56
CA ALA A 287 -18.93 10.25 -24.22
C ALA A 287 -17.47 10.62 -23.90
N THR A 288 -17.22 11.92 -23.77
CA THR A 288 -15.94 12.49 -23.32
C THR A 288 -16.08 12.95 -21.88
N CYS A 289 -15.02 12.85 -21.07
CA CYS A 289 -15.09 13.27 -19.68
C CYS A 289 -15.22 14.81 -19.58
N ALA A 290 -16.33 15.29 -18.99
CA ALA A 290 -16.60 16.72 -18.80
C ALA A 290 -15.50 17.45 -17.99
N PHE A 291 -14.79 16.73 -17.13
CA PHE A 291 -13.79 17.28 -16.21
C PHE A 291 -12.35 17.31 -16.79
N SER A 292 -12.20 17.02 -18.10
CA SER A 292 -10.89 16.84 -18.74
C SER A 292 -10.40 18.04 -19.55
N GLY A 293 -11.00 19.24 -19.40
CA GLY A 293 -10.59 20.45 -20.11
C GLY A 293 -9.13 20.84 -19.82
N PHE A 294 -8.31 21.07 -20.85
CA PHE A 294 -6.86 21.25 -20.69
C PHE A 294 -6.48 22.50 -19.88
N GLU A 295 -7.09 23.65 -20.20
CA GLU A 295 -6.84 24.90 -19.47
C GLU A 295 -7.20 24.78 -17.99
N ASN A 296 -8.35 24.15 -17.70
CA ASN A 296 -8.80 23.89 -16.33
C ASN A 296 -7.85 22.93 -15.59
N LEU A 297 -7.38 21.87 -16.25
CA LEU A 297 -6.38 20.95 -15.69
C LEU A 297 -5.08 21.67 -15.34
N MET A 298 -4.60 22.57 -16.22
CA MET A 298 -3.41 23.39 -15.98
C MET A 298 -3.62 24.37 -14.81
N ALA A 299 -4.77 25.04 -14.74
CA ALA A 299 -5.09 25.92 -13.62
C ALA A 299 -5.15 25.16 -12.29
N MET A 300 -5.79 23.99 -12.26
CA MET A 300 -5.85 23.16 -11.06
C MET A 300 -4.48 22.60 -10.68
N ARG A 301 -3.65 22.18 -11.66
CA ARG A 301 -2.25 21.76 -11.43
C ARG A 301 -1.48 22.83 -10.66
N ASP A 302 -1.57 24.06 -11.14
CA ASP A 302 -0.91 25.23 -10.57
C ASP A 302 -1.43 25.53 -9.15
N GLU A 303 -2.74 25.44 -8.94
CA GLU A 303 -3.36 25.60 -7.61
C GLU A 303 -2.98 24.49 -6.62
N VAL A 304 -2.79 23.25 -7.08
CA VAL A 304 -2.34 22.11 -6.26
C VAL A 304 -0.91 22.33 -5.76
N LEU A 305 -0.04 22.91 -6.59
CA LEU A 305 1.34 23.21 -6.19
C LEU A 305 1.43 24.32 -5.14
N VAL A 306 0.51 25.29 -5.18
CA VAL A 306 0.54 26.43 -4.26
C VAL A 306 0.06 26.08 -2.86
N LYS A 307 -1.01 25.28 -2.74
CA LYS A 307 -1.62 24.96 -1.45
C LYS A 307 -1.66 23.46 -1.23
N VAL A 308 -1.02 23.02 -0.14
CA VAL A 308 -1.03 21.64 0.33
C VAL A 308 -2.47 21.19 0.60
N ARG A 309 -2.93 20.18 -0.12
CA ARG A 309 -4.27 19.58 0.03
C ARG A 309 -4.17 18.08 0.20
N ASP A 310 -4.99 17.52 1.09
CA ASP A 310 -5.18 16.08 1.19
C ASP A 310 -6.15 15.57 0.10
N VAL A 311 -6.41 14.25 0.08
CA VAL A 311 -7.28 13.64 -0.95
C VAL A 311 -8.70 14.21 -0.90
N GLU A 312 -9.27 14.40 0.29
CA GLU A 312 -10.65 14.88 0.45
C GLU A 312 -10.79 16.34 0.02
N GLN A 313 -9.82 17.18 0.40
CA GLN A 313 -9.71 18.57 -0.04
C GLN A 313 -9.51 18.68 -1.55
N LEU A 314 -8.74 17.77 -2.18
CA LEU A 314 -8.57 17.74 -3.64
C LEU A 314 -9.86 17.37 -4.38
N ILE A 315 -10.64 16.43 -3.86
CA ILE A 315 -11.95 16.06 -4.41
C ILE A 315 -12.90 17.25 -4.32
N GLN A 316 -12.98 17.88 -3.15
CA GLN A 316 -13.85 19.03 -2.92
C GLN A 316 -13.47 20.19 -3.86
N HIS A 317 -12.17 20.47 -3.97
CA HIS A 317 -11.65 21.50 -4.88
C HIS A 317 -11.97 21.20 -6.35
N GLY A 318 -11.82 19.95 -6.80
CA GLY A 318 -12.18 19.56 -8.16
C GLY A 318 -13.68 19.63 -8.46
N ARG A 319 -14.54 19.44 -7.45
CA ARG A 319 -15.99 19.65 -7.58
C ARG A 319 -16.31 21.13 -7.75
N GLU A 320 -15.68 21.99 -6.96
CA GLU A 320 -15.87 23.45 -7.03
C GLU A 320 -15.36 24.04 -8.36
N THR A 321 -14.25 23.55 -8.88
CA THR A 321 -13.65 24.04 -10.14
C THR A 321 -14.06 23.24 -11.37
N HIS A 322 -14.96 22.26 -11.24
CA HIS A 322 -15.36 21.35 -12.32
C HIS A 322 -14.17 20.72 -13.08
N THR A 323 -13.10 20.37 -12.36
CA THR A 323 -11.84 19.88 -12.94
C THR A 323 -11.42 18.55 -12.34
N CYS A 324 -10.83 17.65 -13.14
CA CYS A 324 -10.46 16.31 -12.71
C CYS A 324 -9.23 16.30 -11.78
N PRO A 325 -9.38 15.98 -10.48
CA PRO A 325 -8.25 15.96 -9.54
C PRO A 325 -7.18 14.93 -9.91
N TYR A 326 -7.59 13.77 -10.46
CA TYR A 326 -6.70 12.67 -10.80
C TYR A 326 -5.65 13.05 -11.86
N TYR A 327 -6.05 13.74 -12.94
CA TYR A 327 -5.11 14.14 -13.98
C TYR A 327 -4.32 15.40 -13.56
N SER A 328 -4.96 16.37 -12.90
CA SER A 328 -4.28 17.59 -12.42
C SER A 328 -3.13 17.29 -11.44
N THR A 329 -3.35 16.40 -10.47
CA THR A 329 -2.31 15.99 -9.52
C THR A 329 -1.15 15.29 -10.21
N ARG A 330 -1.41 14.42 -11.20
CA ARG A 330 -0.37 13.77 -11.99
C ARG A 330 0.46 14.73 -12.82
N MET A 331 -0.17 15.74 -13.41
CA MET A 331 0.53 16.82 -14.13
C MET A 331 1.38 17.69 -13.21
N ALA A 332 1.07 17.73 -11.91
CA ALA A 332 1.85 18.50 -10.93
C ALA A 332 3.08 17.74 -10.41
N ILE A 333 3.21 16.44 -10.67
CA ILE A 333 4.32 15.61 -10.16
C ILE A 333 5.71 16.11 -10.56
N PRO A 334 5.99 16.50 -11.83
CA PRO A 334 7.32 16.97 -12.22
C PRO A 334 7.77 18.18 -11.40
N ALA A 335 6.84 19.08 -11.10
CA ALA A 335 7.04 20.30 -10.33
C ALA A 335 7.03 20.09 -8.80
N ALA A 336 6.38 19.06 -8.27
CA ALA A 336 6.26 18.87 -6.83
C ALA A 336 7.62 18.66 -6.13
N GLN A 337 7.81 19.25 -4.95
CA GLN A 337 8.95 18.98 -4.06
C GLN A 337 8.73 17.71 -3.23
N VAL A 338 7.49 17.47 -2.82
CA VAL A 338 7.09 16.28 -2.06
C VAL A 338 5.95 15.58 -2.79
N VAL A 339 6.12 14.28 -3.02
CA VAL A 339 5.06 13.43 -3.57
C VAL A 339 4.72 12.35 -2.56
N VAL A 340 3.46 12.38 -2.10
CA VAL A 340 2.94 11.43 -1.11
C VAL A 340 2.24 10.30 -1.87
N LEU A 341 2.66 9.04 -1.64
CA LEU A 341 2.12 7.89 -2.37
C LEU A 341 2.04 6.61 -1.54
N PRO A 342 1.14 5.67 -1.87
CA PRO A 342 1.05 4.39 -1.17
C PRO A 342 2.16 3.43 -1.61
N TYR A 343 2.52 2.48 -0.74
CA TYR A 343 3.57 1.47 -1.00
C TYR A 343 3.46 0.79 -2.37
N GLN A 344 2.25 0.43 -2.80
CA GLN A 344 2.02 -0.26 -4.07
C GLN A 344 2.43 0.60 -5.28
N SER A 345 2.34 1.92 -5.18
CA SER A 345 2.76 2.83 -6.26
C SER A 345 4.28 2.95 -6.35
N LEU A 346 5.00 2.76 -5.24
CA LEU A 346 6.47 2.77 -5.22
C LEU A 346 7.04 1.40 -5.63
N LEU A 347 6.59 0.35 -4.94
CA LEU A 347 7.22 -0.97 -4.96
C LEU A 347 6.88 -1.76 -6.24
N HIS A 348 5.72 -1.53 -6.85
CA HIS A 348 5.36 -2.16 -8.11
C HIS A 348 5.85 -1.34 -9.31
N ALA A 349 6.85 -1.85 -10.04
CA ALA A 349 7.54 -1.13 -11.11
C ALA A 349 6.61 -0.60 -12.21
N SER A 350 5.63 -1.38 -12.66
CA SER A 350 4.68 -0.95 -13.70
C SER A 350 3.78 0.18 -13.22
N THR A 351 3.34 0.15 -11.95
CA THR A 351 2.52 1.21 -11.34
C THR A 351 3.32 2.49 -11.17
N ARG A 352 4.59 2.35 -10.77
CA ARG A 352 5.54 3.45 -10.59
C ARG A 352 5.77 4.20 -11.90
N LYS A 353 6.12 3.47 -12.97
CA LYS A 353 6.29 4.02 -14.33
C LYS A 353 5.02 4.69 -14.83
N ALA A 354 3.87 4.01 -14.69
CA ALA A 354 2.58 4.56 -15.10
C ALA A 354 2.17 5.81 -14.31
N SER A 355 2.77 6.07 -13.15
CA SER A 355 2.51 7.24 -12.30
C SER A 355 3.49 8.40 -12.51
N GLY A 356 4.46 8.27 -13.43
CA GLY A 356 5.44 9.33 -13.70
C GLY A 356 6.49 9.48 -12.59
N ILE A 357 6.67 8.44 -11.75
CA ILE A 357 7.66 8.46 -10.67
C ILE A 357 9.02 8.08 -11.26
N LYS A 358 10.00 8.98 -11.16
CA LYS A 358 11.41 8.76 -11.54
C LYS A 358 12.23 8.53 -10.27
N LEU A 359 13.08 7.49 -10.22
CA LEU A 359 13.87 7.14 -9.03
C LEU A 359 15.25 7.81 -9.02
N LYS A 360 15.85 7.98 -10.20
CA LYS A 360 17.22 8.48 -10.36
C LYS A 360 17.44 9.80 -9.63
N ASP A 361 18.43 9.81 -8.74
CA ASP A 361 18.87 10.97 -7.94
C ASP A 361 17.78 11.58 -7.03
N GLN A 362 16.71 10.82 -6.73
CA GLN A 362 15.63 11.25 -5.84
C GLN A 362 15.76 10.66 -4.44
N ILE A 363 14.97 11.19 -3.50
CA ILE A 363 14.91 10.72 -2.12
C ILE A 363 13.61 9.96 -1.90
N ILE A 364 13.70 8.83 -1.20
CA ILE A 364 12.54 8.07 -0.76
C ILE A 364 12.52 7.99 0.75
N ILE A 365 11.36 8.25 1.34
CA ILE A 365 11.08 8.01 2.76
C ILE A 365 9.96 6.98 2.84
N ILE A 366 10.25 5.80 3.37
CA ILE A 366 9.30 4.73 3.65
C ILE A 366 9.01 4.74 5.14
N ASP A 367 7.82 5.23 5.51
CA ASP A 367 7.34 5.21 6.89
C ASP A 367 6.54 3.94 7.18
N GLU A 368 6.52 3.52 8.45
CA GLU A 368 5.95 2.25 8.93
C GLU A 368 6.55 1.00 8.26
N ALA A 369 7.85 1.05 7.94
CA ALA A 369 8.55 0.04 7.17
C ALA A 369 8.80 -1.29 7.90
N HIS A 370 8.26 -1.48 9.10
CA HIS A 370 8.48 -2.69 9.88
C HIS A 370 8.02 -3.94 9.11
N ASN A 371 6.93 -3.89 8.32
CA ASN A 371 6.48 -4.99 7.45
C ASN A 371 6.88 -4.84 5.97
N LEU A 372 7.91 -4.06 5.64
CA LEU A 372 8.28 -3.78 4.25
C LEU A 372 8.60 -5.06 3.45
N THR A 373 9.45 -5.95 3.98
CA THR A 373 9.81 -7.22 3.31
C THR A 373 8.59 -8.08 3.02
N ASP A 374 7.71 -8.25 4.02
CA ASP A 374 6.47 -9.03 3.87
C ASP A 374 5.53 -8.39 2.85
N THR A 375 5.48 -7.06 2.81
CA THR A 375 4.63 -6.30 1.87
C THR A 375 5.13 -6.45 0.44
N ILE A 376 6.45 -6.39 0.20
CA ILE A 376 7.04 -6.64 -1.12
C ILE A 376 6.72 -8.07 -1.56
N SER A 377 6.94 -9.07 -0.70
CA SER A 377 6.58 -10.46 -1.00
C SER A 377 5.09 -10.62 -1.34
N ALA A 378 4.19 -9.96 -0.61
CA ALA A 378 2.75 -10.00 -0.89
C ALA A 378 2.36 -9.32 -2.20
N ILE A 379 2.97 -8.17 -2.55
CA ILE A 379 2.69 -7.46 -3.81
C ILE A 379 3.06 -8.32 -5.04
N HIS A 380 4.12 -9.12 -4.92
CA HIS A 380 4.65 -9.94 -6.01
C HIS A 380 4.27 -11.44 -5.90
N SER A 381 3.46 -11.81 -4.91
CA SER A 381 2.88 -13.14 -4.81
C SER A 381 1.45 -13.12 -5.34
N THR A 382 1.06 -14.13 -6.11
CA THR A 382 -0.23 -14.17 -6.80
C THR A 382 -0.86 -15.54 -6.65
N GLU A 383 -2.14 -15.58 -6.30
CA GLU A 383 -2.92 -16.82 -6.17
C GLU A 383 -4.11 -16.83 -7.14
N ILE A 384 -4.34 -17.97 -7.78
CA ILE A 384 -5.48 -18.18 -8.67
C ILE A 384 -6.18 -19.48 -8.29
N SER A 385 -7.50 -19.42 -8.12
CA SER A 385 -8.32 -20.61 -7.89
C SER A 385 -8.68 -21.34 -9.19
N GLY A 386 -8.96 -22.64 -9.09
CA GLY A 386 -9.43 -23.44 -10.22
C GLY A 386 -10.73 -22.92 -10.82
N ALA A 387 -11.61 -22.32 -10.00
CA ALA A 387 -12.81 -21.64 -10.50
C ALA A 387 -12.47 -20.45 -11.40
N GLN A 388 -11.47 -19.64 -11.01
CA GLN A 388 -11.00 -18.50 -11.80
C GLN A 388 -10.33 -18.96 -13.10
N LEU A 389 -9.48 -19.99 -13.06
CA LEU A 389 -8.85 -20.56 -14.25
C LEU A 389 -9.89 -21.08 -15.26
N CYS A 390 -10.86 -21.88 -14.80
CA CYS A 390 -11.94 -22.38 -15.65
C CYS A 390 -12.78 -21.24 -16.25
N ARG A 391 -13.05 -20.18 -15.47
CA ARG A 391 -13.77 -19.00 -15.95
C ARG A 391 -12.95 -18.23 -17.00
N ALA A 392 -11.67 -17.99 -16.75
CA ALA A 392 -10.77 -17.33 -17.69
C ALA A 392 -10.67 -18.09 -19.03
N HIS A 393 -10.53 -19.42 -18.96
CA HIS A 393 -10.49 -20.29 -20.15
C HIS A 393 -11.79 -20.23 -20.95
N SER A 394 -12.94 -20.35 -20.27
CA SER A 394 -14.25 -20.26 -20.91
C SER A 394 -14.47 -18.89 -21.59
N GLN A 395 -14.14 -17.80 -20.88
CA GLN A 395 -14.27 -16.44 -21.40
C GLN A 395 -13.40 -16.26 -22.65
N LEU A 396 -12.12 -16.64 -22.58
CA LEU A 396 -11.19 -16.47 -23.70
C LEU A 396 -11.54 -17.35 -24.90
N SER A 397 -12.06 -18.56 -24.67
CA SER A 397 -12.53 -19.46 -25.72
C SER A 397 -13.74 -18.88 -26.45
N GLN A 398 -14.70 -18.30 -25.73
CA GLN A 398 -15.87 -17.62 -26.32
C GLN A 398 -15.46 -16.37 -27.10
N TYR A 399 -14.52 -15.58 -26.57
CA TYR A 399 -13.95 -14.43 -27.27
C TYR A 399 -13.27 -14.86 -28.59
N CYS A 400 -12.44 -15.92 -28.52
CA CYS A 400 -11.74 -16.48 -29.67
C CYS A 400 -12.71 -16.99 -30.74
N GLU A 401 -13.79 -17.66 -30.35
CA GLU A 401 -14.76 -18.22 -31.28
C GLU A 401 -15.60 -17.13 -31.94
N ARG A 402 -16.04 -16.13 -31.16
CA ARG A 402 -16.85 -15.01 -31.67
C ARG A 402 -16.08 -14.11 -32.63
N TYR A 403 -14.82 -13.80 -32.34
CA TYR A 403 -14.00 -12.94 -33.19
C TYR A 403 -13.07 -13.73 -34.12
N ARG A 404 -13.27 -15.04 -34.27
CA ARG A 404 -12.37 -15.93 -35.02
C ARG A 404 -12.04 -15.44 -36.43
N SER A 405 -13.04 -14.93 -37.16
CA SER A 405 -12.88 -14.41 -38.52
C SER A 405 -12.26 -13.01 -38.59
N ARG A 406 -12.26 -12.26 -37.48
CA ARG A 406 -11.77 -10.88 -37.37
C ARG A 406 -10.38 -10.81 -36.73
N LEU A 407 -9.94 -11.86 -36.04
CA LEU A 407 -8.63 -11.95 -35.42
C LEU A 407 -7.56 -12.34 -36.45
N LYS A 408 -6.48 -11.56 -36.51
CA LYS A 408 -5.29 -11.90 -37.31
C LYS A 408 -4.64 -13.19 -36.80
N ALA A 409 -3.93 -13.90 -37.69
CA ALA A 409 -3.31 -15.20 -37.39
C ALA A 409 -2.35 -15.17 -36.18
N LYS A 410 -1.53 -14.11 -36.04
CA LYS A 410 -0.61 -13.93 -34.89
C LYS A 410 -1.38 -13.81 -33.56
N ASN A 411 -2.45 -13.02 -33.51
CA ASN A 411 -3.29 -12.90 -32.31
C ASN A 411 -3.99 -14.22 -31.97
N LEU A 412 -4.47 -14.94 -32.99
CA LEU A 412 -5.09 -16.26 -32.81
C LEU A 412 -4.08 -17.28 -32.25
N MET A 413 -2.83 -17.26 -32.70
CA MET A 413 -1.76 -18.11 -32.18
C MET A 413 -1.52 -17.85 -30.68
N TYR A 414 -1.33 -16.59 -30.29
CA TYR A 414 -1.11 -16.24 -28.87
C TYR A 414 -2.32 -16.57 -27.99
N ILE A 415 -3.55 -16.30 -28.46
CA ILE A 415 -4.77 -16.66 -27.73
C ILE A 415 -4.85 -18.19 -27.51
N LYS A 416 -4.51 -18.99 -28.54
CA LYS A 416 -4.45 -20.45 -28.41
C LYS A 416 -3.34 -20.91 -27.45
N GLN A 417 -2.19 -20.27 -27.46
CA GLN A 417 -1.12 -20.54 -26.48
C GLN A 417 -1.59 -20.26 -25.05
N ILE A 418 -2.29 -19.13 -24.81
CA ILE A 418 -2.84 -18.80 -23.50
C ILE A 418 -3.89 -19.83 -23.07
N LEU A 419 -4.78 -20.27 -23.97
CA LEU A 419 -5.75 -21.33 -23.69
C LEU A 419 -5.06 -22.65 -23.31
N PHE A 420 -4.00 -23.03 -24.03
CA PHE A 420 -3.20 -24.22 -23.70
C PHE A 420 -2.53 -24.11 -22.33
N VAL A 421 -1.98 -22.93 -21.98
CA VAL A 421 -1.42 -22.68 -20.65
C VAL A 421 -2.49 -22.84 -19.58
N LEU A 422 -3.67 -22.23 -19.75
CA LEU A 422 -4.79 -22.35 -18.81
C LEU A 422 -5.23 -23.81 -18.61
N GLU A 423 -5.25 -24.61 -19.67
CA GLU A 423 -5.52 -26.05 -19.59
C GLU A 423 -4.46 -26.80 -18.80
N GLY A 424 -3.17 -26.49 -19.02
CA GLY A 424 -2.06 -27.02 -18.23
C GLY A 424 -2.22 -26.71 -16.75
N LEU A 425 -2.53 -25.45 -16.39
CA LEU A 425 -2.75 -25.02 -15.01
C LEU A 425 -3.91 -25.79 -14.35
N VAL A 426 -5.06 -25.90 -15.02
CA VAL A 426 -6.22 -26.66 -14.52
C VAL A 426 -5.87 -28.15 -14.33
N ARG A 427 -5.08 -28.72 -15.24
CA ARG A 427 -4.60 -30.11 -15.14
C ARG A 427 -3.71 -30.33 -13.93
N THR A 428 -2.85 -29.37 -13.57
CA THR A 428 -2.01 -29.48 -12.36
C THR A 428 -2.83 -29.52 -11.06
N LEU A 429 -4.02 -28.92 -11.06
CA LEU A 429 -4.99 -29.00 -9.96
C LEU A 429 -5.78 -30.32 -9.94
N GLY A 430 -5.63 -31.17 -10.95
CA GLY A 430 -6.38 -32.42 -11.09
C GLY A 430 -7.74 -32.25 -11.76
N GLY A 431 -7.99 -31.11 -12.42
CA GLY A 431 -9.24 -30.79 -13.09
C GLY A 431 -9.17 -30.88 -14.61
N LYS A 432 -10.32 -30.67 -15.26
CA LYS A 432 -10.49 -30.49 -16.70
C LYS A 432 -11.31 -29.24 -16.99
N VAL A 433 -10.90 -28.49 -18.00
CA VAL A 433 -11.66 -27.35 -18.54
C VAL A 433 -12.97 -27.84 -19.18
N GLY A 434 -13.99 -26.98 -19.22
CA GLY A 434 -15.31 -27.30 -19.82
C GLY A 434 -16.29 -28.05 -18.91
N GLN A 435 -15.84 -28.60 -17.78
CA GLN A 435 -16.68 -29.21 -16.75
C GLN A 435 -16.92 -28.23 -15.58
N ASN A 436 -18.00 -28.43 -14.80
CA ASN A 436 -18.30 -27.57 -13.66
C ASN A 436 -17.21 -27.74 -12.57
N PRO A 437 -16.49 -26.67 -12.16
CA PRO A 437 -15.41 -26.78 -11.19
C PRO A 437 -15.88 -27.19 -9.79
N ASN A 438 -17.17 -27.02 -9.47
CA ASN A 438 -17.73 -27.42 -8.18
C ASN A 438 -18.00 -28.93 -8.09
N THR A 439 -18.16 -29.62 -9.21
CA THR A 439 -18.51 -31.06 -9.25
C THR A 439 -17.29 -31.94 -9.47
N GLN A 440 -16.14 -31.36 -9.79
CA GLN A 440 -14.89 -32.09 -10.01
C GLN A 440 -14.19 -32.31 -8.66
N SER A 441 -14.12 -33.56 -8.22
CA SER A 441 -13.38 -33.95 -7.02
C SER A 441 -11.88 -33.97 -7.30
N CYS A 442 -11.10 -33.45 -6.36
CA CYS A 442 -9.64 -33.44 -6.44
C CYS A 442 -9.05 -34.18 -5.22
N GLN A 443 -7.87 -34.77 -5.41
CA GLN A 443 -7.11 -35.36 -4.29
C GLN A 443 -6.59 -34.24 -3.40
N THR A 444 -6.92 -34.27 -2.12
CA THR A 444 -6.49 -33.24 -1.17
C THR A 444 -4.98 -33.34 -0.92
N GLY A 445 -4.29 -32.21 -1.00
CA GLY A 445 -2.85 -32.17 -0.79
C GLY A 445 -2.25 -30.80 -1.12
N SER A 446 -1.07 -30.55 -0.58
CA SER A 446 -0.27 -29.37 -0.91
C SER A 446 1.07 -29.82 -1.45
N GLU A 447 1.51 -29.19 -2.53
CA GLU A 447 2.77 -29.49 -3.21
C GLU A 447 3.49 -28.18 -3.51
N LEU A 448 4.80 -28.16 -3.27
CA LEU A 448 5.68 -27.03 -3.55
C LEU A 448 6.65 -27.42 -4.65
N LEU A 449 6.74 -26.60 -5.68
CA LEU A 449 7.58 -26.84 -6.85
C LEU A 449 8.45 -25.61 -7.14
N THR A 450 9.61 -25.84 -7.74
CA THR A 450 10.33 -24.76 -8.41
C THR A 450 9.53 -24.29 -9.64
N ILE A 451 9.82 -23.11 -10.16
CA ILE A 451 9.14 -22.59 -11.36
C ILE A 451 9.34 -23.58 -12.51
N ASN A 452 10.57 -24.04 -12.75
CA ASN A 452 10.87 -24.97 -13.84
C ASN A 452 10.12 -26.31 -13.68
N ASP A 453 10.15 -26.91 -12.48
CA ASP A 453 9.46 -28.18 -12.23
C ASP A 453 7.94 -28.03 -12.42
N PHE A 454 7.39 -26.88 -12.02
CA PHE A 454 5.99 -26.55 -12.26
C PHE A 454 5.67 -26.44 -13.75
N LEU A 455 6.51 -25.76 -14.54
CA LEU A 455 6.31 -25.63 -15.99
C LEU A 455 6.34 -26.99 -16.70
N PHE A 456 7.27 -27.88 -16.31
CA PHE A 456 7.32 -29.26 -16.82
C PHE A 456 6.07 -30.05 -16.42
N LYS A 457 5.64 -29.94 -15.15
CA LYS A 457 4.43 -30.62 -14.66
C LYS A 457 3.15 -30.13 -15.36
N ALA A 458 3.07 -28.84 -15.65
CA ALA A 458 1.99 -28.22 -16.40
C ALA A 458 2.08 -28.47 -17.92
N GLN A 459 3.21 -29.00 -18.41
CA GLN A 459 3.51 -29.21 -19.83
C GLN A 459 3.49 -27.91 -20.65
N VAL A 460 3.94 -26.81 -20.06
CA VAL A 460 3.99 -25.47 -20.68
C VAL A 460 5.42 -24.97 -20.90
N ASP A 461 6.41 -25.83 -20.68
CA ASP A 461 7.85 -25.59 -20.84
C ASP A 461 8.24 -25.15 -22.26
N ASN A 462 7.50 -25.61 -23.27
CA ASN A 462 7.73 -25.25 -24.68
C ASN A 462 7.18 -23.85 -25.06
N ILE A 463 6.50 -23.15 -24.14
CA ILE A 463 5.94 -21.81 -24.38
C ILE A 463 6.84 -20.76 -23.77
N ASN A 464 7.27 -19.80 -24.60
CA ASN A 464 8.03 -18.65 -24.12
C ASN A 464 7.11 -17.66 -23.39
N LEU A 465 7.05 -17.77 -22.06
CA LEU A 465 6.23 -16.90 -21.20
C LEU A 465 6.59 -15.42 -21.30
N PHE A 466 7.83 -15.05 -21.64
CA PHE A 466 8.21 -13.65 -21.86
C PHE A 466 7.55 -13.06 -23.11
N LYS A 467 7.42 -13.86 -24.20
CA LYS A 467 6.67 -13.44 -25.39
C LYS A 467 5.17 -13.33 -25.11
N VAL A 468 4.62 -14.24 -24.30
CA VAL A 468 3.22 -14.16 -23.85
C VAL A 468 2.98 -12.93 -22.98
N GLN A 469 3.90 -12.62 -22.05
CA GLN A 469 3.85 -11.40 -21.23
C GLN A 469 3.83 -10.14 -22.10
N LYS A 470 4.77 -10.00 -23.05
CA LYS A 470 4.78 -8.89 -24.01
C LYS A 470 3.47 -8.79 -24.80
N TYR A 471 2.87 -9.93 -25.16
CA TYR A 471 1.57 -9.95 -25.83
C TYR A 471 0.45 -9.42 -24.92
N PHE A 472 0.36 -9.84 -23.66
CA PHE A 472 -0.61 -9.27 -22.70
C PHE A 472 -0.48 -7.75 -22.59
N GLU A 473 0.75 -7.25 -22.43
CA GLU A 473 1.07 -5.82 -22.31
C GLU A 473 0.72 -5.00 -23.56
N LYS A 474 1.05 -5.49 -24.77
CA LYS A 474 0.76 -4.75 -26.02
C LYS A 474 -0.71 -4.89 -26.47
N SER A 475 -1.28 -6.10 -26.35
CA SER A 475 -2.64 -6.39 -26.84
C SER A 475 -3.74 -5.85 -25.93
N MET A 476 -3.44 -5.72 -24.63
CA MET A 476 -4.39 -5.44 -23.56
C MET A 476 -5.55 -6.46 -23.54
N ILE A 477 -5.28 -7.72 -23.91
CA ILE A 477 -6.29 -8.77 -24.06
C ILE A 477 -7.09 -9.02 -22.77
N SER A 478 -6.46 -8.92 -21.59
CA SER A 478 -7.14 -9.09 -20.30
C SER A 478 -8.25 -8.05 -20.09
N ARG A 479 -8.03 -6.81 -20.53
CA ARG A 479 -9.03 -5.72 -20.49
C ARG A 479 -10.10 -5.87 -21.57
N LYS A 480 -9.69 -6.20 -22.80
CA LYS A 480 -10.63 -6.46 -23.91
C LYS A 480 -11.58 -7.61 -23.60
N LEU A 481 -11.08 -8.65 -22.95
CA LEU A 481 -11.88 -9.78 -22.50
C LEU A 481 -12.85 -9.39 -21.38
N CYS A 482 -12.47 -8.47 -20.49
CA CYS A 482 -13.37 -7.92 -19.48
C CYS A 482 -14.56 -7.20 -20.14
N GLY A 483 -14.28 -6.25 -21.03
CA GLY A 483 -15.32 -5.51 -21.77
C GLY A 483 -16.19 -6.43 -22.65
N PHE A 484 -15.61 -7.50 -23.21
CA PHE A 484 -16.38 -8.53 -23.91
C PHE A 484 -17.39 -9.22 -23.00
N VAL A 485 -16.98 -9.61 -21.79
CA VAL A 485 -17.86 -10.31 -20.85
C VAL A 485 -19.00 -9.42 -20.41
N GLU A 486 -18.74 -8.15 -20.10
CA GLU A 486 -19.77 -7.18 -19.70
C GLU A 486 -20.81 -6.98 -20.80
N LYS A 487 -20.34 -6.75 -22.04
CA LYS A 487 -21.21 -6.51 -23.18
C LYS A 487 -22.16 -7.67 -23.46
N TYR A 488 -21.70 -8.90 -23.28
CA TYR A 488 -22.45 -10.11 -23.63
C TYR A 488 -22.95 -10.91 -22.42
N GLU A 489 -22.90 -10.34 -21.20
CA GLU A 489 -23.33 -10.99 -19.96
C GLU A 489 -24.81 -11.43 -20.03
N GLY A 490 -25.65 -10.71 -20.79
CA GLY A 490 -27.05 -11.05 -21.06
C GLY A 490 -27.33 -11.90 -22.31
N SER A 491 -26.34 -12.11 -23.20
CA SER A 491 -26.52 -12.75 -24.51
C SER A 491 -26.20 -14.25 -24.54
N GLY A 492 -25.98 -14.86 -23.37
CA GLY A 492 -25.62 -16.28 -23.25
C GLY A 492 -24.12 -16.56 -23.12
N VAL A 493 -23.33 -15.60 -22.61
CA VAL A 493 -22.01 -15.90 -22.02
C VAL A 493 -22.25 -16.70 -20.74
N ASN A 494 -22.41 -18.01 -20.91
CA ASN A 494 -22.70 -18.92 -19.81
C ASN A 494 -21.53 -18.93 -18.82
N THR A 495 -21.74 -18.34 -17.65
CA THR A 495 -20.80 -18.40 -16.51
C THR A 495 -20.74 -19.79 -15.87
N HIS A 496 -21.65 -20.71 -16.26
CA HIS A 496 -21.60 -22.13 -15.93
C HIS A 496 -22.12 -22.99 -17.10
N SER A 497 -21.39 -24.06 -17.43
CA SER A 497 -21.80 -25.05 -18.43
C SER A 497 -23.08 -25.76 -17.99
N LYS A 498 -24.22 -25.46 -18.65
CA LYS A 498 -25.41 -26.31 -18.64
C LYS A 498 -25.69 -26.78 -20.07
N ASN A 499 -25.96 -28.09 -20.20
CA ASN A 499 -26.20 -28.80 -21.45
C ASN A 499 -27.37 -28.23 -22.27
N LYS A 500 -27.28 -28.44 -23.58
CA LYS A 500 -28.04 -27.80 -24.68
C LYS A 500 -29.53 -28.18 -24.82
N GLU A 501 -30.11 -28.98 -23.91
CA GLU A 501 -31.44 -29.58 -24.12
C GLU A 501 -32.64 -28.84 -23.51
N ASN A 502 -32.45 -27.91 -22.56
CA ASN A 502 -33.58 -27.30 -21.82
C ASN A 502 -34.11 -25.95 -22.37
N ARG A 503 -33.65 -25.47 -23.53
CA ARG A 503 -34.02 -24.14 -24.06
C ARG A 503 -35.49 -23.97 -24.45
N ARG A 504 -36.26 -25.05 -24.66
CA ARG A 504 -37.66 -24.97 -25.13
C ARG A 504 -38.70 -24.88 -24.01
N ILE A 505 -38.37 -25.22 -22.77
CA ILE A 505 -39.36 -25.31 -21.67
C ILE A 505 -39.42 -24.00 -20.84
N GLU A 506 -38.32 -23.25 -20.75
CA GLU A 506 -38.26 -22.00 -19.97
C GLU A 506 -39.08 -20.85 -20.57
N GLY A 507 -39.25 -20.81 -21.90
CA GLY A 507 -40.05 -19.80 -22.59
C GLY A 507 -41.55 -19.93 -22.31
N LEU A 508 -42.05 -21.16 -22.19
CA LEU A 508 -43.46 -21.43 -21.90
C LEU A 508 -43.80 -21.19 -20.42
N GLY A 509 -42.86 -21.49 -19.52
CA GLY A 509 -43.00 -21.26 -18.08
C GLY A 509 -43.14 -19.77 -17.73
N ARG A 510 -42.37 -18.88 -18.37
CA ARG A 510 -42.46 -17.43 -18.15
C ARG A 510 -43.77 -16.82 -18.67
N PHE A 511 -44.29 -17.32 -19.79
CA PHE A 511 -45.56 -16.84 -20.34
C PHE A 511 -46.75 -17.20 -19.45
N LEU A 512 -46.78 -18.42 -18.90
CA LEU A 512 -47.84 -18.85 -17.97
C LEU A 512 -47.80 -18.11 -16.63
N GLN A 513 -46.61 -17.73 -16.15
CA GLN A 513 -46.43 -16.96 -14.91
C GLN A 513 -46.90 -15.50 -15.03
N THR A 514 -46.91 -14.95 -16.25
CA THR A 514 -47.35 -13.56 -16.51
C THR A 514 -48.87 -13.43 -16.48
N LEU A 515 -49.61 -14.54 -16.65
CA LEU A 515 -51.08 -14.55 -16.73
C LEU A 515 -51.78 -14.75 -15.37
N GLN A 516 -51.06 -15.05 -14.28
CA GLN A 516 -51.69 -15.57 -13.06
C GLN A 516 -51.63 -14.73 -11.77
N ASN A 517 -50.94 -13.59 -11.69
CA ASN A 517 -50.87 -12.85 -10.41
C ASN A 517 -51.48 -11.44 -10.47
N LYS A 518 -52.66 -11.32 -9.83
CA LYS A 518 -53.24 -10.07 -9.29
C LYS A 518 -52.39 -9.55 -8.12
N PRO A 519 -52.40 -8.23 -7.83
CA PRO A 519 -51.60 -7.64 -6.77
C PRO A 519 -52.24 -7.90 -5.41
N THR A 520 -51.48 -8.47 -4.47
CA THR A 520 -51.83 -8.44 -3.05
C THR A 520 -50.58 -8.12 -2.24
N ASP A 521 -50.68 -7.06 -1.45
CA ASP A 521 -49.69 -6.58 -0.49
C ASP A 521 -49.32 -7.66 0.53
N VAL A 522 -48.04 -8.02 0.60
CA VAL A 522 -47.45 -8.68 1.77
C VAL A 522 -46.05 -8.09 2.02
N LEU A 523 -45.85 -7.62 3.24
CA LEU A 523 -44.61 -7.08 3.80
C LEU A 523 -43.43 -8.06 3.64
N GLU A 524 -42.45 -7.71 2.82
CA GLU A 524 -41.18 -8.43 2.72
C GLU A 524 -40.17 -7.94 3.76
N GLN A 525 -39.84 -8.84 4.69
CA GLN A 525 -38.63 -8.78 5.51
C GLN A 525 -37.41 -8.74 4.59
N GLN A 526 -36.67 -7.64 4.67
CA GLN A 526 -35.37 -7.46 4.03
C GLN A 526 -34.36 -8.48 4.59
N VAL A 527 -34.17 -9.59 3.90
CA VAL A 527 -32.99 -10.44 4.07
C VAL A 527 -31.82 -9.69 3.43
N ALA A 528 -30.90 -9.23 4.28
CA ALA A 528 -29.69 -8.52 3.88
C ALA A 528 -28.92 -9.34 2.82
N VAL A 529 -28.86 -8.79 1.60
CA VAL A 529 -28.01 -9.30 0.53
C VAL A 529 -26.56 -9.17 1.02
N GLU A 530 -25.91 -10.31 1.22
CA GLU A 530 -24.49 -10.38 1.56
C GLU A 530 -23.66 -9.67 0.47
N ASP A 531 -22.97 -8.60 0.85
CA ASP A 531 -21.91 -7.97 0.05
C ASP A 531 -20.79 -8.99 -0.24
N LYS A 532 -20.90 -9.71 -1.36
CA LYS A 532 -19.77 -10.44 -1.93
C LYS A 532 -18.88 -9.44 -2.66
N PRO A 533 -17.57 -9.35 -2.35
CA PRO A 533 -16.65 -8.46 -3.04
C PRO A 533 -16.63 -8.81 -4.54
N ILE A 534 -16.94 -7.83 -5.38
CA ILE A 534 -16.95 -7.96 -6.84
C ILE A 534 -15.50 -8.27 -7.29
N MET A 535 -15.27 -9.49 -7.77
CA MET A 535 -13.94 -10.03 -8.06
C MET A 535 -13.27 -9.31 -9.25
N ALA A 536 -11.93 -9.19 -9.21
CA ALA A 536 -11.12 -8.81 -10.38
C ALA A 536 -11.36 -9.77 -11.55
N SER A 537 -11.20 -9.28 -12.79
CA SER A 537 -11.33 -10.11 -14.00
C SER A 537 -10.41 -11.34 -13.88
N PRO A 538 -10.94 -12.58 -14.04
CA PRO A 538 -10.14 -13.80 -13.91
C PRO A 538 -8.90 -13.81 -14.79
N MET A 539 -8.97 -13.19 -15.98
CA MET A 539 -7.84 -13.13 -16.91
C MET A 539 -6.72 -12.19 -16.44
N MET A 540 -7.02 -11.15 -15.67
CA MET A 540 -6.00 -10.28 -15.11
C MET A 540 -5.23 -10.96 -13.97
N LEU A 541 -5.91 -11.83 -13.21
CA LEU A 541 -5.24 -12.67 -12.23
C LEU A 541 -4.30 -13.66 -12.91
N VAL A 542 -4.74 -14.27 -14.02
CA VAL A 542 -3.91 -15.12 -14.89
C VAL A 542 -2.71 -14.35 -15.41
N GLU A 543 -2.90 -13.16 -15.98
CA GLU A 543 -1.81 -12.28 -16.42
C GLU A 543 -0.78 -12.05 -15.31
N SER A 544 -1.25 -11.67 -14.11
CA SER A 544 -0.37 -11.41 -12.96
C SER A 544 0.42 -12.66 -12.55
N PHE A 545 -0.21 -13.84 -12.55
CA PHE A 545 0.47 -15.10 -12.23
C PHE A 545 1.47 -15.52 -13.31
N LEU A 546 1.14 -15.36 -14.60
CA LEU A 546 2.09 -15.63 -15.67
C LEU A 546 3.31 -14.71 -15.60
N PHE A 547 3.13 -13.46 -15.21
CA PHE A 547 4.24 -12.52 -14.99
C PHE A 547 5.05 -12.92 -13.75
N ALA A 548 4.40 -13.44 -12.71
CA ALA A 548 5.11 -13.95 -11.55
C ALA A 548 6.00 -15.16 -11.90
N LEU A 549 5.60 -15.99 -12.86
CA LEU A 549 6.41 -17.11 -13.37
C LEU A 549 7.62 -16.69 -14.24
N THR A 550 7.75 -15.41 -14.61
CA THR A 550 8.94 -14.91 -15.33
C THR A 550 10.07 -14.48 -14.39
N ASN A 551 9.87 -14.56 -13.07
CA ASN A 551 10.94 -14.42 -12.08
C ASN A 551 11.97 -15.55 -12.19
N ALA A 552 13.17 -15.32 -11.65
CA ALA A 552 14.20 -16.36 -11.64
C ALA A 552 13.79 -17.56 -10.77
N ASN A 553 14.14 -18.77 -11.19
CA ASN A 553 13.76 -20.02 -10.53
C ASN A 553 14.19 -20.11 -9.05
N LYS A 554 15.25 -19.38 -8.68
CA LYS A 554 15.74 -19.31 -7.29
C LYS A 554 14.88 -18.43 -6.38
N ASP A 555 14.22 -17.40 -6.92
CA ASP A 555 13.62 -16.31 -6.15
C ASP A 555 12.16 -16.56 -5.74
N GLY A 556 11.53 -17.61 -6.29
CA GLY A 556 10.14 -17.96 -5.97
C GLY A 556 9.84 -19.45 -6.08
N ARG A 557 8.64 -19.81 -5.62
CA ARG A 557 8.09 -21.17 -5.66
C ARG A 557 6.64 -21.16 -6.08
N VAL A 558 6.20 -22.27 -6.67
CA VAL A 558 4.79 -22.49 -6.99
C VAL A 558 4.20 -23.48 -6.00
N VAL A 559 3.20 -23.01 -5.24
CA VAL A 559 2.39 -23.82 -4.33
C VAL A 559 1.15 -24.28 -5.09
N ILE A 560 0.95 -25.59 -5.16
CA ILE A 560 -0.29 -26.19 -5.64
C ILE A 560 -1.07 -26.66 -4.42
N GLN A 561 -2.24 -26.08 -4.19
CA GLN A 561 -3.14 -26.47 -3.11
C GLN A 561 -4.39 -27.13 -3.70
N ARG A 562 -4.50 -28.45 -3.52
CA ARG A 562 -5.65 -29.23 -3.94
C ARG A 562 -6.59 -29.44 -2.76
N GLN A 563 -7.84 -29.05 -2.93
CA GLN A 563 -8.91 -29.21 -1.95
C GLN A 563 -9.93 -30.24 -2.44
N ALA A 564 -11.06 -30.39 -1.73
CA ALA A 564 -12.08 -31.38 -2.07
C ALA A 564 -12.66 -31.19 -3.48
N CYS A 565 -12.77 -29.94 -3.96
CA CYS A 565 -13.19 -29.64 -5.32
C CYS A 565 -12.22 -28.70 -6.04
N LEU A 566 -12.26 -28.74 -7.39
CA LEU A 566 -11.42 -27.89 -8.23
C LEU A 566 -11.68 -26.39 -7.97
N ALA A 567 -12.93 -26.00 -7.70
CA ALA A 567 -13.29 -24.61 -7.43
C ALA A 567 -12.54 -24.02 -6.21
N GLN A 568 -12.28 -24.85 -5.20
CA GLN A 568 -11.57 -24.48 -3.97
C GLN A 568 -10.05 -24.74 -4.04
N SER A 569 -9.60 -25.46 -5.06
CA SER A 569 -8.18 -25.69 -5.30
C SER A 569 -7.54 -24.45 -5.91
N SER A 570 -6.27 -24.19 -5.62
CA SER A 570 -5.56 -23.00 -6.09
C SER A 570 -4.10 -23.28 -6.44
N VAL A 571 -3.57 -22.45 -7.33
CA VAL A 571 -2.13 -22.36 -7.60
C VAL A 571 -1.67 -20.97 -7.17
N LYS A 572 -0.60 -20.92 -6.38
CA LYS A 572 -0.03 -19.69 -5.84
C LYS A 572 1.45 -19.60 -6.15
N PHE A 573 1.87 -18.46 -6.69
CA PHE A 573 3.28 -18.10 -6.75
C PHE A 573 3.66 -17.41 -5.44
N LEU A 574 4.69 -17.92 -4.78
CA LEU A 574 5.25 -17.39 -3.54
C LEU A 574 6.62 -16.78 -3.85
N LEU A 575 6.76 -15.47 -3.67
CA LEU A 575 8.06 -14.80 -3.74
C LEU A 575 8.84 -15.03 -2.45
N LEU A 576 10.02 -15.64 -2.57
CA LEU A 576 10.95 -15.89 -1.46
C LEU A 576 11.96 -14.75 -1.30
N ASN A 577 12.41 -14.15 -2.40
CA ASN A 577 13.42 -13.10 -2.40
C ASN A 577 12.83 -11.72 -2.73
N ALA A 578 12.49 -10.96 -1.69
CA ALA A 578 11.98 -9.58 -1.83
C ALA A 578 13.05 -8.59 -2.35
N ALA A 579 14.34 -8.88 -2.15
CA ALA A 579 15.42 -7.96 -2.48
C ALA A 579 15.51 -7.65 -3.98
N VAL A 580 15.13 -8.61 -4.84
CA VAL A 580 15.16 -8.45 -6.31
C VAL A 580 14.31 -7.26 -6.77
N HIS A 581 13.13 -7.07 -6.18
CA HIS A 581 12.24 -5.98 -6.54
C HIS A 581 12.60 -4.66 -5.84
N PHE A 582 13.31 -4.72 -4.72
CA PHE A 582 13.78 -3.54 -4.00
C PHE A 582 15.13 -3.01 -4.51
N ALA A 583 15.93 -3.84 -5.18
CA ALA A 583 17.25 -3.51 -5.70
C ALA A 583 17.26 -2.24 -6.56
N GLN A 584 16.32 -2.12 -7.49
CA GLN A 584 16.20 -0.93 -8.34
C GLN A 584 16.03 0.36 -7.52
N ILE A 585 15.25 0.30 -6.43
CA ILE A 585 14.96 1.46 -5.59
C ILE A 585 16.22 1.91 -4.86
N VAL A 586 16.93 0.98 -4.22
CA VAL A 586 18.15 1.32 -3.47
C VAL A 586 19.30 1.70 -4.39
N GLN A 587 19.38 1.16 -5.61
CA GLN A 587 20.46 1.47 -6.55
C GLN A 587 20.28 2.80 -7.27
N GLU A 588 19.07 3.14 -7.73
CA GLU A 588 18.82 4.37 -8.51
C GLU A 588 18.64 5.62 -7.64
N CYS A 589 18.13 5.48 -6.42
CA CYS A 589 17.83 6.65 -5.58
C CYS A 589 19.09 7.20 -4.91
N ARG A 590 19.09 8.52 -4.69
CA ARG A 590 20.16 9.20 -3.95
C ARG A 590 20.21 8.73 -2.50
N ALA A 591 19.07 8.78 -1.80
CA ALA A 591 18.95 8.32 -0.41
C ALA A 591 17.61 7.60 -0.19
N VAL A 592 17.61 6.58 0.68
CA VAL A 592 16.41 5.83 1.05
C VAL A 592 16.31 5.76 2.57
N ILE A 593 15.28 6.38 3.13
CA ILE A 593 15.01 6.38 4.57
C ILE A 593 13.92 5.37 4.87
N ILE A 594 14.21 4.44 5.76
CA ILE A 594 13.35 3.33 6.18
C ILE A 594 13.03 3.56 7.65
N ALA A 595 11.86 4.14 7.93
CA ALA A 595 11.47 4.56 9.26
C ALA A 595 10.34 3.67 9.81
N GLY A 596 10.42 3.33 11.10
CA GLY A 596 9.40 2.51 11.77
C GLY A 596 9.44 2.61 13.29
N GLY A 597 8.31 2.30 13.93
CA GLY A 597 8.22 2.31 15.41
C GLY A 597 8.85 1.10 16.10
N THR A 598 9.06 0.01 15.36
CA THR A 598 9.47 -1.31 15.88
C THR A 598 10.42 -2.01 14.89
N MET A 599 11.45 -1.30 14.45
CA MET A 599 12.41 -1.83 13.47
C MET A 599 13.39 -2.85 14.06
N GLN A 600 13.63 -2.84 15.38
CA GLN A 600 14.57 -3.77 16.01
C GLN A 600 13.98 -5.17 16.24
N PRO A 601 14.78 -6.24 16.05
CA PRO A 601 16.18 -6.24 15.57
C PRO A 601 16.30 -6.01 14.05
N VAL A 602 17.20 -5.12 13.62
CA VAL A 602 17.38 -4.76 12.19
C VAL A 602 18.29 -5.71 11.40
N ALA A 603 19.03 -6.59 12.07
CA ALA A 603 20.02 -7.48 11.43
C ALA A 603 19.41 -8.34 10.32
N ASP A 604 18.30 -9.04 10.63
CA ASP A 604 17.60 -9.89 9.64
C ASP A 604 17.09 -9.07 8.45
N PHE A 605 16.68 -7.82 8.70
CA PHE A 605 16.20 -6.91 7.67
C PHE A 605 17.33 -6.46 6.73
N LYS A 606 18.50 -6.10 7.27
CA LYS A 606 19.68 -5.73 6.47
C LYS A 606 20.10 -6.87 5.55
N GLU A 607 20.24 -8.06 6.11
CA GLU A 607 20.67 -9.24 5.36
C GLU A 607 19.65 -9.61 4.26
N GLN A 608 18.37 -9.72 4.62
CA GLN A 608 17.34 -10.22 3.70
C GLN A 608 16.96 -9.23 2.60
N LEU A 609 17.03 -7.93 2.87
CA LEU A 609 16.54 -6.91 1.94
C LEU A 609 17.65 -6.05 1.34
N LEU A 610 18.61 -5.57 2.14
CA LEU A 610 19.61 -4.60 1.68
C LEU A 610 20.84 -5.28 1.09
N PHE A 611 21.52 -6.15 1.83
CA PHE A 611 22.69 -6.86 1.34
C PHE A 611 22.35 -7.79 0.18
N SER A 612 21.21 -8.47 0.26
CA SER A 612 20.66 -9.27 -0.85
C SER A 612 20.29 -8.43 -2.10
N ALA A 613 20.10 -7.12 -1.95
CA ALA A 613 19.88 -6.18 -3.05
C ALA A 613 21.19 -5.55 -3.60
N GLY A 614 22.34 -5.95 -3.07
CA GLY A 614 23.66 -5.44 -3.46
C GLY A 614 24.07 -4.13 -2.76
N VAL A 615 23.43 -3.78 -1.63
CA VAL A 615 23.84 -2.63 -0.80
C VAL A 615 25.07 -3.00 0.01
N THR A 616 26.03 -2.08 0.12
CA THR A 616 27.21 -2.21 0.96
C THR A 616 26.99 -1.58 2.35
N GLU A 617 27.72 -2.06 3.36
CA GLU A 617 27.51 -1.62 4.75
C GLU A 617 27.84 -0.13 4.97
N ASP A 618 28.80 0.44 4.23
CA ASP A 618 29.18 1.85 4.29
C ASP A 618 28.05 2.80 3.86
N ARG A 619 27.12 2.33 3.02
CA ARG A 619 25.95 3.09 2.59
C ARG A 619 24.83 3.06 3.64
N ILE A 620 24.91 2.22 4.66
CA ILE A 620 23.85 2.06 5.66
C ILE A 620 24.15 2.96 6.87
N LEU A 621 23.14 3.71 7.30
CA LEU A 621 23.15 4.47 8.56
C LEU A 621 22.02 3.96 9.45
N GLU A 622 22.34 3.57 10.68
CA GLU A 622 21.34 3.14 11.66
C GLU A 622 21.15 4.22 12.72
N PHE A 623 19.88 4.52 13.02
CA PHE A 623 19.50 5.41 14.10
C PHE A 623 18.36 4.78 14.90
N SER A 624 18.51 4.72 16.22
CA SER A 624 17.45 4.33 17.14
C SER A 624 17.41 5.34 18.28
N CYS A 625 16.22 5.85 18.59
CA CYS A 625 16.01 6.69 19.76
C CYS A 625 15.18 5.98 20.83
N GLY A 626 15.39 6.40 22.08
CA GLY A 626 14.57 5.96 23.20
C GLY A 626 13.14 6.51 23.12
N HIS A 627 12.38 6.34 24.19
CA HIS A 627 11.01 6.85 24.28
C HIS A 627 10.97 8.15 25.10
N VAL A 628 10.03 9.04 24.79
CA VAL A 628 9.75 10.26 25.60
C VAL A 628 9.10 9.97 26.95
N ILE A 629 8.74 8.72 27.23
CA ILE A 629 7.97 8.37 28.43
C ILE A 629 8.94 8.20 29.59
N PRO A 630 8.65 8.80 30.76
CA PRO A 630 9.45 8.55 31.95
C PRO A 630 9.40 7.07 32.37
N PRO A 631 10.51 6.48 32.84
CA PRO A 631 10.54 5.08 33.28
C PRO A 631 9.49 4.74 34.34
N GLU A 632 9.12 5.71 35.19
CA GLU A 632 8.10 5.57 36.23
C GLU A 632 6.66 5.50 35.70
N ASN A 633 6.42 5.84 34.43
CA ASN A 633 5.10 5.80 33.80
C ASN A 633 4.84 4.48 33.04
N ILE A 634 5.82 3.59 32.96
CA ILE A 634 5.65 2.28 32.33
C ILE A 634 6.05 1.18 33.32
N LEU A 635 5.18 0.17 33.45
CA LEU A 635 5.49 -1.05 34.20
C LEU A 635 5.40 -2.29 33.28
N PRO A 636 6.50 -2.69 32.63
CA PRO A 636 6.57 -3.97 31.94
C PRO A 636 6.93 -5.09 32.93
N ILE A 637 6.13 -6.14 32.96
CA ILE A 637 6.38 -7.33 33.77
C ILE A 637 6.34 -8.60 32.92
N ILE A 638 7.22 -9.55 33.24
CA ILE A 638 7.16 -10.91 32.73
C ILE A 638 6.59 -11.81 33.83
N LEU A 639 5.46 -12.43 33.55
CA LEU A 639 4.79 -13.38 34.45
C LEU A 639 5.17 -14.80 34.05
N CYS A 640 5.96 -15.47 34.89
CA CYS A 640 6.37 -16.86 34.65
C CYS A 640 5.41 -17.89 35.24
N ALA A 641 4.63 -17.54 36.25
CA ALA A 641 3.66 -18.41 36.91
C ALA A 641 2.38 -17.64 37.27
N GLY A 642 1.25 -18.33 37.26
CA GLY A 642 -0.05 -17.76 37.61
C GLY A 642 -0.37 -17.84 39.11
N PRO A 643 -1.58 -17.40 39.52
CA PRO A 643 -2.02 -17.35 40.91
C PRO A 643 -2.00 -18.69 41.66
N SER A 644 -2.15 -19.82 40.98
CA SER A 644 -2.08 -21.16 41.60
C SER A 644 -0.65 -21.71 41.70
N GLY A 645 0.34 -20.97 41.22
CA GLY A 645 1.74 -21.43 41.13
C GLY A 645 2.03 -22.23 39.86
N GLN A 646 1.04 -22.45 38.99
CA GLN A 646 1.24 -23.10 37.70
C GLN A 646 2.15 -22.24 36.80
N GLN A 647 3.17 -22.86 36.21
CA GLN A 647 4.05 -22.20 35.24
C GLN A 647 3.26 -21.84 33.98
N LEU A 648 3.40 -20.59 33.53
CA LEU A 648 2.74 -20.07 32.33
C LEU A 648 3.56 -20.41 31.10
N GLU A 649 3.16 -21.47 30.40
CA GLU A 649 3.76 -21.91 29.14
C GLU A 649 2.66 -22.14 28.10
N PHE A 650 2.63 -21.31 27.06
CA PHE A 650 1.62 -21.35 26.01
C PHE A 650 2.17 -21.98 24.72
N THR A 651 2.76 -23.18 24.81
CA THR A 651 3.13 -23.96 23.62
C THR A 651 1.89 -24.62 23.02
N PHE A 652 2.00 -25.11 21.77
CA PHE A 652 0.91 -25.85 21.14
C PHE A 652 0.43 -27.05 21.96
N GLN A 653 1.33 -27.67 22.74
CA GLN A 653 1.03 -28.85 23.55
C GLN A 653 0.28 -28.50 24.84
N THR A 654 0.64 -27.38 25.49
CA THR A 654 0.16 -27.03 26.83
C THR A 654 -0.98 -26.02 26.83
N ARG A 655 -1.08 -25.14 25.82
CA ARG A 655 -2.02 -24.01 25.82
C ARG A 655 -3.50 -24.43 25.87
N ASP A 656 -3.83 -25.59 25.29
CA ASP A 656 -5.20 -26.10 25.19
C ASP A 656 -5.61 -26.93 26.43
N THR A 657 -4.73 -27.06 27.42
CA THR A 657 -5.06 -27.76 28.67
C THR A 657 -6.05 -26.93 29.50
N PRO A 658 -7.07 -27.55 30.13
CA PRO A 658 -8.03 -26.83 30.98
C PRO A 658 -7.36 -26.02 32.09
N GLN A 659 -6.31 -26.59 32.71
CA GLN A 659 -5.54 -25.94 33.77
C GLN A 659 -4.94 -24.61 33.30
N MET A 660 -4.29 -24.58 32.13
CA MET A 660 -3.69 -23.36 31.57
C MET A 660 -4.74 -22.31 31.20
N MET A 661 -5.88 -22.75 30.64
CA MET A 661 -6.99 -21.87 30.31
C MET A 661 -7.60 -21.23 31.55
N GLU A 662 -7.86 -22.01 32.60
CA GLU A 662 -8.33 -21.50 33.90
C GLU A 662 -7.31 -20.54 34.53
N GLU A 663 -6.02 -20.89 34.48
CA GLU A 663 -4.96 -20.08 35.08
C GLU A 663 -4.87 -18.70 34.43
N THR A 664 -4.99 -18.64 33.10
CA THR A 664 -5.08 -17.39 32.34
C THR A 664 -6.28 -16.56 32.79
N GLY A 665 -7.43 -17.20 33.01
CA GLY A 665 -8.64 -16.56 33.53
C GLY A 665 -8.46 -16.00 34.94
N ARG A 666 -7.70 -16.70 35.80
CA ARG A 666 -7.35 -16.23 37.15
C ARG A 666 -6.40 -15.03 37.11
N VAL A 667 -5.40 -15.03 36.23
CA VAL A 667 -4.51 -13.87 36.00
C VAL A 667 -5.34 -12.65 35.61
N LEU A 668 -6.19 -12.78 34.58
CA LEU A 668 -7.04 -11.68 34.11
C LEU A 668 -8.03 -11.19 35.18
N SER A 669 -8.66 -12.10 35.91
CA SER A 669 -9.61 -11.73 36.97
C SER A 669 -8.95 -10.86 38.04
N ASN A 670 -7.71 -11.20 38.44
CA ASN A 670 -6.96 -10.42 39.41
C ASN A 670 -6.54 -9.06 38.84
N LEU A 671 -5.99 -9.01 37.62
CA LEU A 671 -5.60 -7.75 36.98
C LEU A 671 -6.81 -6.81 36.79
N CYS A 672 -7.95 -7.33 36.34
CA CYS A 672 -9.18 -6.56 36.16
C CYS A 672 -9.73 -5.94 37.46
N ASN A 673 -9.36 -6.47 38.64
CA ASN A 673 -9.75 -5.88 39.92
C ASN A 673 -8.97 -4.61 40.28
N ILE A 674 -7.75 -4.45 39.77
CA ILE A 674 -6.84 -3.37 40.19
C ILE A 674 -6.57 -2.35 39.08
N VAL A 675 -6.67 -2.75 37.81
CA VAL A 675 -6.41 -1.85 36.68
C VAL A 675 -7.63 -0.94 36.45
N PRO A 676 -7.47 0.40 36.45
CA PRO A 676 -8.53 1.33 36.07
C PRO A 676 -8.74 1.34 34.55
N GLY A 677 -9.95 1.69 34.10
CA GLY A 677 -10.24 1.87 32.67
C GLY A 677 -10.10 0.58 31.86
N GLY A 678 -9.43 0.71 30.71
CA GLY A 678 -9.27 -0.32 29.68
C GLY A 678 -8.16 -1.32 29.95
N VAL A 679 -8.50 -2.61 29.86
CA VAL A 679 -7.54 -3.72 29.76
C VAL A 679 -7.65 -4.30 28.34
N VAL A 680 -6.52 -4.46 27.65
CA VAL A 680 -6.46 -5.08 26.32
C VAL A 680 -5.68 -6.38 26.43
N CYS A 681 -6.33 -7.50 26.14
CA CYS A 681 -5.75 -8.83 26.23
C CYS A 681 -5.57 -9.42 24.83
N PHE A 682 -4.31 -9.62 24.45
CA PHE A 682 -3.91 -10.18 23.17
C PHE A 682 -3.70 -11.69 23.26
N PHE A 683 -4.40 -12.43 22.41
CA PHE A 683 -4.23 -13.87 22.21
C PHE A 683 -3.38 -14.15 20.95
N PRO A 684 -2.70 -15.31 20.89
CA PRO A 684 -1.82 -15.66 19.77
C PRO A 684 -2.58 -16.01 18.48
N SER A 685 -3.85 -16.42 18.55
CA SER A 685 -4.68 -16.68 17.37
C SER A 685 -6.18 -16.60 17.67
N TYR A 686 -6.99 -16.30 16.64
CA TYR A 686 -8.47 -16.33 16.74
C TYR A 686 -9.01 -17.71 17.13
N GLU A 687 -8.33 -18.78 16.71
CA GLU A 687 -8.74 -20.14 17.08
C GLU A 687 -8.56 -20.39 18.57
N TYR A 688 -7.42 -19.95 19.13
CA TYR A 688 -7.16 -20.09 20.56
C TYR A 688 -8.09 -19.21 21.39
N GLU A 689 -8.31 -17.96 20.97
CA GLU A 689 -9.28 -17.05 21.59
C GLU A 689 -10.68 -17.70 21.66
N LYS A 690 -11.16 -18.27 20.55
CA LYS A 690 -12.48 -18.94 20.53
C LYS A 690 -12.54 -20.11 21.52
N ARG A 691 -11.48 -20.93 21.57
CA ARG A 691 -11.41 -22.10 22.47
C ARG A 691 -11.41 -21.69 23.93
N ILE A 692 -10.56 -20.73 24.31
CA ILE A 692 -10.43 -20.28 25.70
C ILE A 692 -11.70 -19.57 26.18
N LEU A 693 -12.34 -18.77 25.33
CA LEU A 693 -13.61 -18.11 25.67
C LEU A 693 -14.74 -19.10 25.85
N GLY A 694 -14.85 -20.13 24.99
CA GLY A 694 -15.84 -21.20 25.15
C GLY A 694 -15.63 -21.97 26.46
N HIS A 695 -14.37 -22.23 26.84
CA HIS A 695 -14.06 -22.84 28.13
C HIS A 695 -14.42 -21.94 29.33
N TRP A 696 -14.11 -20.63 29.26
CA TRP A 696 -14.46 -19.67 30.31
C TRP A 696 -15.96 -19.42 30.46
N GLU A 697 -16.72 -19.56 29.38
CA GLU A 697 -18.18 -19.54 29.42
C GLU A 697 -18.72 -20.76 30.18
N SER A 698 -18.21 -21.96 29.89
CA SER A 698 -18.63 -23.20 30.56
C SER A 698 -18.25 -23.27 32.05
N THR A 699 -17.16 -22.62 32.46
CA THR A 699 -16.64 -22.65 33.85
C THR A 699 -17.06 -21.43 34.68
N GLY A 700 -17.79 -20.48 34.09
CA GLY A 700 -18.24 -19.25 34.77
C GLY A 700 -17.14 -18.19 34.97
N VAL A 701 -15.92 -18.40 34.47
CA VAL A 701 -14.83 -17.42 34.52
C VAL A 701 -15.21 -16.13 33.77
N LEU A 702 -15.93 -16.26 32.65
CA LEU A 702 -16.35 -15.12 31.85
C LEU A 702 -17.30 -14.21 32.63
N GLN A 703 -18.23 -14.79 33.41
CA GLN A 703 -19.17 -14.05 34.25
C GLN A 703 -18.44 -13.29 35.37
N ARG A 704 -17.40 -13.91 35.96
CA ARG A 704 -16.53 -13.25 36.95
C ARG A 704 -15.83 -12.03 36.35
N LEU A 705 -15.32 -12.13 35.13
CA LEU A 705 -14.70 -10.99 34.43
C LEU A 705 -15.73 -9.88 34.13
N GLN A 706 -16.91 -10.26 33.63
CA GLN A 706 -18.00 -9.33 33.32
C GLN A 706 -18.52 -8.55 34.53
N SER A 707 -18.44 -9.14 35.73
CA SER A 707 -18.81 -8.48 36.99
C SER A 707 -17.95 -7.24 37.30
N LYS A 708 -16.72 -7.18 36.75
CA LYS A 708 -15.77 -6.09 37.00
C LYS A 708 -15.57 -5.18 35.80
N LYS A 709 -15.54 -5.75 34.59
CA LYS A 709 -15.31 -5.01 33.34
C LYS A 709 -16.21 -5.52 32.23
N LYS A 710 -16.78 -4.61 31.44
CA LYS A 710 -17.55 -4.99 30.25
C LYS A 710 -16.61 -5.60 29.21
N ILE A 711 -16.98 -6.76 28.67
CA ILE A 711 -16.15 -7.48 27.70
C ILE A 711 -16.51 -7.06 26.27
N PHE A 712 -15.49 -6.78 25.48
CA PHE A 712 -15.54 -6.57 24.04
C PHE A 712 -14.63 -7.57 23.35
N GLN A 713 -14.99 -7.96 22.14
CA GLN A 713 -14.21 -8.89 21.32
C GLN A 713 -13.89 -8.25 19.98
N GLU A 714 -12.74 -8.60 19.43
CA GLU A 714 -12.34 -8.16 18.11
C GLU A 714 -13.29 -8.69 17.01
N PRO A 715 -13.80 -7.82 16.11
CA PRO A 715 -14.70 -8.27 15.07
C PRO A 715 -13.99 -9.00 13.92
N LYS A 716 -14.68 -10.00 13.36
CA LYS A 716 -14.20 -10.73 12.18
C LYS A 716 -14.19 -9.89 10.91
N LYS A 717 -15.07 -8.88 10.80
CA LYS A 717 -15.16 -8.00 9.63
C LYS A 717 -14.51 -6.65 9.93
N ALA A 718 -13.75 -6.12 8.95
CA ALA A 718 -13.02 -4.85 9.11
C ALA A 718 -13.95 -3.64 9.29
N ASN A 719 -15.13 -3.64 8.65
CA ASN A 719 -16.11 -2.56 8.76
C ASN A 719 -16.75 -2.42 10.16
N GLN A 720 -16.63 -3.42 11.02
CA GLN A 720 -17.17 -3.40 12.39
C GLN A 720 -16.15 -2.91 13.42
N VAL A 721 -14.87 -2.78 13.05
CA VAL A 721 -13.77 -2.41 13.94
C VAL A 721 -14.01 -1.05 14.60
N GLU A 722 -14.37 -0.04 13.80
CA GLU A 722 -14.60 1.33 14.27
C GLU A 722 -15.79 1.42 15.23
N GLN A 723 -16.86 0.67 14.96
CA GLN A 723 -18.03 0.60 15.83
C GLN A 723 -17.67 0.00 17.21
N VAL A 724 -16.96 -1.13 17.22
CA VAL A 724 -16.54 -1.79 18.47
C VAL A 724 -15.61 -0.88 19.29
N LEU A 725 -14.67 -0.18 18.64
CA LEU A 725 -13.78 0.77 19.32
C LEU A 725 -14.54 1.97 19.91
N THR A 726 -15.52 2.49 19.16
CA THR A 726 -16.36 3.60 19.63
C THR A 726 -17.17 3.17 20.87
N ASP A 727 -17.74 1.97 20.85
CA ASP A 727 -18.51 1.44 21.98
C ASP A 727 -17.62 1.12 23.18
N TYR A 728 -16.39 0.63 22.94
CA TYR A 728 -15.37 0.42 23.96
C TYR A 728 -14.97 1.73 24.65
N SER A 729 -14.66 2.76 23.87
CA SER A 729 -14.31 4.10 24.37
C SER A 729 -15.45 4.72 25.19
N LYS A 730 -16.69 4.68 24.66
CA LYS A 730 -17.88 5.17 25.38
C LYS A 730 -18.10 4.43 26.69
N CYS A 731 -17.84 3.13 26.73
CA CYS A 731 -17.96 2.35 27.97
C CYS A 731 -16.98 2.82 29.04
N ILE A 732 -15.71 3.02 28.67
CA ILE A 732 -14.67 3.46 29.61
C ILE A 732 -14.95 4.86 30.15
N GLN A 733 -15.38 5.78 29.29
CA GLN A 733 -15.77 7.13 29.69
C GLN A 733 -16.95 7.12 30.68
N ARG A 734 -17.98 6.28 30.44
CA ARG A 734 -19.11 6.11 31.37
C ARG A 734 -18.69 5.54 32.73
N CYS A 735 -17.76 4.58 32.73
CA CYS A 735 -17.25 3.98 33.97
C CYS A 735 -16.44 5.00 34.80
N SER A 736 -15.71 5.89 34.11
CA SER A 736 -14.89 6.92 34.76
C SER A 736 -15.74 7.99 35.46
N ASN A 737 -16.95 8.26 34.96
CA ASN A 737 -17.88 9.25 35.53
C ASN A 737 -18.78 8.68 36.66
N GLY A 738 -18.45 7.52 37.23
CA GLY A 738 -19.12 6.97 38.42
C GLY A 738 -20.52 6.39 38.21
N GLY A 739 -20.99 6.29 36.97
CA GLY A 739 -22.38 5.88 36.65
C GLY A 739 -22.63 4.37 36.55
N SER A 740 -21.62 3.52 36.68
CA SER A 740 -21.75 2.06 36.54
C SER A 740 -20.95 1.31 37.60
N GLY A 741 -21.48 0.20 38.13
CA GLY A 741 -20.74 -0.70 39.05
C GLY A 741 -19.51 -1.40 38.44
N GLN A 742 -19.17 -1.11 37.18
CA GLN A 742 -18.00 -1.63 36.45
C GLN A 742 -16.86 -0.61 36.48
N THR A 743 -15.62 -1.11 36.57
CA THR A 743 -14.39 -0.31 36.69
C THR A 743 -13.79 0.09 35.33
N GLY A 744 -14.43 -0.28 34.24
CA GLY A 744 -13.96 -0.08 32.87
C GLY A 744 -14.32 -1.25 31.94
N ALA A 745 -13.49 -1.47 30.91
CA ALA A 745 -13.76 -2.46 29.86
C ALA A 745 -12.55 -3.38 29.61
N LEU A 746 -12.81 -4.62 29.20
CA LEU A 746 -11.84 -5.62 28.81
C LEU A 746 -12.03 -5.92 27.32
N LEU A 747 -11.00 -5.71 26.52
CA LEU A 747 -11.00 -6.00 25.09
C LEU A 747 -10.16 -7.24 24.82
N PHE A 748 -10.78 -8.27 24.25
CA PHE A 748 -10.07 -9.42 23.68
C PHE A 748 -9.70 -9.11 22.23
N SER A 749 -8.43 -9.33 21.89
CA SER A 749 -7.89 -9.08 20.57
C SER A 749 -6.85 -10.14 20.22
N VAL A 750 -6.50 -10.23 18.94
CA VAL A 750 -5.52 -11.20 18.45
C VAL A 750 -4.28 -10.48 17.96
N VAL A 751 -3.11 -11.04 18.28
CA VAL A 751 -1.83 -10.52 17.75
C VAL A 751 -1.77 -10.71 16.24
N GLY A 752 -1.45 -9.66 15.49
CA GLY A 752 -1.54 -9.64 14.03
C GLY A 752 -2.97 -9.56 13.50
N GLY A 753 -3.97 -9.44 14.38
CA GLY A 753 -5.36 -9.14 14.04
C GLY A 753 -5.56 -7.68 13.65
N LYS A 754 -6.79 -7.35 13.23
CA LYS A 754 -7.17 -6.01 12.77
C LYS A 754 -7.05 -4.96 13.87
N MET A 755 -7.31 -5.35 15.12
CA MET A 755 -7.22 -4.44 16.28
C MET A 755 -5.76 -4.21 16.74
N SER A 756 -4.86 -5.11 16.34
CA SER A 756 -3.42 -5.04 16.64
C SER A 756 -2.61 -4.33 15.55
N GLU A 757 -3.25 -3.89 14.46
CA GLU A 757 -2.66 -3.09 13.38
C GLU A 757 -3.39 -1.73 13.29
N GLY A 758 -2.65 -0.62 13.19
CA GLY A 758 -3.23 0.71 12.91
C GLY A 758 -4.07 1.40 14.01
N ILE A 759 -4.38 0.75 15.14
CA ILE A 759 -5.19 1.33 16.23
C ILE A 759 -4.35 1.79 17.42
N ASN A 760 -4.81 2.86 18.10
CA ASN A 760 -4.14 3.50 19.22
C ASN A 760 -5.00 3.34 20.49
N PHE A 761 -4.42 2.80 21.56
CA PHE A 761 -5.07 2.70 22.88
C PHE A 761 -4.48 3.75 23.81
N SER A 762 -4.81 5.02 23.57
CA SER A 762 -4.31 6.14 24.38
C SER A 762 -5.01 6.22 25.74
N ASP A 763 -4.28 6.64 26.76
CA ASP A 763 -4.82 6.98 28.07
C ASP A 763 -5.63 5.82 28.69
N ASP A 764 -6.88 6.11 29.07
CA ASP A 764 -7.76 5.16 29.74
C ASP A 764 -8.22 4.02 28.85
N LEU A 765 -7.99 4.10 27.53
CA LEU A 765 -8.31 3.03 26.60
C LEU A 765 -7.36 1.84 26.74
N GLY A 766 -6.18 2.01 27.33
CA GLY A 766 -5.10 1.02 27.27
C GLY A 766 -4.21 0.93 28.51
N ARG A 767 -4.75 1.12 29.73
CA ARG A 767 -3.96 1.15 30.97
C ARG A 767 -3.20 -0.14 31.27
N CYS A 768 -3.71 -1.29 30.83
CA CYS A 768 -2.98 -2.55 30.91
C CYS A 768 -3.08 -3.35 29.62
N ILE A 769 -1.94 -3.67 29.02
CA ILE A 769 -1.83 -4.64 27.94
C ILE A 769 -1.41 -5.98 28.53
N VAL A 770 -2.19 -7.02 28.27
CA VAL A 770 -1.86 -8.41 28.64
C VAL A 770 -1.55 -9.20 27.38
N MET A 771 -0.34 -9.72 27.27
CA MET A 771 0.10 -10.56 26.16
C MET A 771 0.07 -12.03 26.60
N VAL A 772 -0.92 -12.79 26.12
CA VAL A 772 -1.07 -14.21 26.47
C VAL A 772 -0.20 -15.05 25.55
N GLY A 773 0.86 -15.64 26.11
CA GLY A 773 1.78 -16.48 25.34
C GLY A 773 2.63 -15.72 24.33
N MET A 774 3.17 -16.47 23.37
CA MET A 774 4.00 -15.97 22.28
C MET A 774 3.36 -16.33 20.92
N PRO A 775 3.11 -15.35 20.03
CA PRO A 775 2.42 -15.55 18.74
C PRO A 775 3.35 -16.15 17.68
N TYR A 776 3.86 -17.36 17.91
CA TYR A 776 4.69 -18.04 16.93
C TYR A 776 3.88 -18.43 15.68
N PRO A 777 4.40 -18.19 14.46
CA PRO A 777 3.76 -18.65 13.25
C PRO A 777 3.76 -20.19 13.18
N ASN A 778 2.88 -20.75 12.35
CA ASN A 778 2.80 -22.20 12.19
C ASN A 778 4.04 -22.73 11.43
N ILE A 779 4.99 -23.30 12.17
CA ILE A 779 6.23 -23.89 11.63
C ILE A 779 5.95 -25.07 10.68
N LYS A 780 4.78 -25.72 10.78
CA LYS A 780 4.37 -26.80 9.87
C LYS A 780 3.77 -26.30 8.56
N SER A 781 3.62 -24.98 8.39
CA SER A 781 3.13 -24.43 7.13
C SER A 781 4.19 -24.62 6.04
N PRO A 782 3.80 -25.17 4.87
CA PRO A 782 4.76 -25.48 3.80
C PRO A 782 5.47 -24.21 3.31
N GLU A 783 4.75 -23.09 3.23
CA GLU A 783 5.30 -21.78 2.82
C GLU A 783 6.43 -21.30 3.74
N LEU A 784 6.23 -21.42 5.06
CA LEU A 784 7.25 -21.00 6.02
C LEU A 784 8.44 -21.96 6.02
N GLN A 785 8.21 -23.27 5.92
CA GLN A 785 9.29 -24.26 5.85
C GLN A 785 10.20 -24.01 4.64
N GLU A 786 9.60 -23.73 3.48
CA GLU A 786 10.35 -23.41 2.27
C GLU A 786 11.08 -22.07 2.39
N LYS A 787 10.45 -21.05 2.99
CA LYS A 787 11.12 -19.77 3.28
C LYS A 787 12.31 -19.95 4.23
N MET A 788 12.16 -20.77 5.27
CA MET A 788 13.25 -21.10 6.20
C MET A 788 14.39 -21.82 5.47
N ALA A 789 14.08 -22.85 4.67
CA ALA A 789 15.06 -23.59 3.89
C ALA A 789 15.79 -22.70 2.86
N TYR A 790 15.07 -21.77 2.24
CA TYR A 790 15.64 -20.78 1.34
C TYR A 790 16.66 -19.89 2.05
N LEU A 791 16.28 -19.32 3.20
CA LEU A 791 17.16 -18.46 3.99
C LEU A 791 18.39 -19.22 4.50
N ASP A 792 18.19 -20.43 5.04
CA ASP A 792 19.30 -21.26 5.53
C ASP A 792 20.29 -21.60 4.39
N LYS A 793 19.83 -21.72 3.14
CA LYS A 793 20.70 -22.01 2.00
C LYS A 793 21.47 -20.79 1.46
N HIS A 794 20.88 -19.60 1.49
CA HIS A 794 21.42 -18.42 0.80
C HIS A 794 22.03 -17.37 1.74
N MET A 795 21.87 -17.53 3.05
CA MET A 795 22.28 -16.53 4.04
C MET A 795 23.35 -17.09 4.97
N PRO A 796 24.29 -16.26 5.45
CA PRO A 796 25.33 -16.70 6.36
C PRO A 796 24.73 -17.11 7.72
N HIS A 797 25.26 -18.21 8.28
CA HIS A 797 24.90 -18.65 9.62
C HIS A 797 25.70 -17.86 10.65
N VAL A 798 25.11 -16.78 11.18
CA VAL A 798 25.75 -15.94 12.20
C VAL A 798 25.61 -16.59 13.58
N GLY A 799 26.75 -16.84 14.25
CA GLY A 799 26.78 -17.37 15.61
C GLY A 799 26.15 -18.77 15.77
N GLY A 800 26.21 -19.60 14.72
CA GLY A 800 25.66 -20.97 14.73
C GLY A 800 24.13 -21.05 14.76
N LYS A 801 23.41 -19.92 14.59
CA LYS A 801 21.96 -19.89 14.48
C LYS A 801 21.55 -19.98 13.02
N SER A 802 20.55 -20.83 12.74
CA SER A 802 19.93 -20.90 11.41
C SER A 802 19.13 -19.60 11.14
N PRO A 803 19.36 -18.94 9.99
CA PRO A 803 18.56 -17.80 9.54
C PRO A 803 17.05 -18.07 9.55
N GLY A 804 16.63 -19.28 9.21
CA GLY A 804 15.23 -19.72 9.27
C GLY A 804 14.67 -19.72 10.69
N LYS A 805 15.43 -20.20 11.69
CA LYS A 805 15.00 -20.14 13.10
C LYS A 805 14.96 -18.69 13.60
N ALA A 806 15.95 -17.87 13.22
CA ALA A 806 15.97 -16.46 13.57
C ALA A 806 14.72 -15.72 13.03
N LEU A 807 14.33 -16.00 11.78
CA LEU A 807 13.09 -15.46 11.18
C LEU A 807 11.86 -15.79 12.03
N VAL A 808 11.68 -17.04 12.45
CA VAL A 808 10.50 -17.47 13.23
C VAL A 808 10.41 -16.73 14.57
N GLU A 809 11.53 -16.58 15.27
CA GLU A 809 11.59 -15.78 16.49
C GLU A 809 11.39 -14.28 16.24
N GLY A 810 11.95 -13.77 15.13
CA GLY A 810 11.81 -12.37 14.71
C GLY A 810 10.36 -12.00 14.41
N LEU A 811 9.65 -12.84 13.64
CA LEU A 811 8.22 -12.67 13.35
C LEU A 811 7.38 -12.63 14.62
N CYS A 812 7.66 -13.51 15.58
CA CYS A 812 6.98 -13.56 16.86
C CYS A 812 7.20 -12.26 17.66
N MET A 813 8.45 -11.87 17.88
CA MET A 813 8.78 -10.70 18.70
C MET A 813 8.37 -9.38 18.04
N LYS A 814 8.46 -9.29 16.71
CA LYS A 814 7.96 -8.14 15.96
C LYS A 814 6.46 -7.92 16.19
N ALA A 815 5.67 -8.99 16.14
CA ALA A 815 4.23 -8.92 16.38
C ALA A 815 3.91 -8.54 17.83
N VAL A 816 4.67 -9.05 18.81
CA VAL A 816 4.57 -8.65 20.23
C VAL A 816 4.90 -7.17 20.40
N ASN A 817 6.03 -6.71 19.85
CA ASN A 817 6.51 -5.32 19.94
C ASN A 817 5.51 -4.33 19.33
N GLN A 818 4.88 -4.70 18.21
CA GLN A 818 3.82 -3.89 17.60
C GLN A 818 2.58 -3.77 18.49
N SER A 819 2.15 -4.85 19.13
CA SER A 819 0.97 -4.82 20.01
C SER A 819 1.23 -3.99 21.27
N ILE A 820 2.38 -4.18 21.93
CA ILE A 820 2.69 -3.48 23.19
C ILE A 820 3.00 -1.99 22.98
N GLY A 821 3.55 -1.61 21.82
CA GLY A 821 3.80 -0.21 21.46
C GLY A 821 2.54 0.64 21.26
N ARG A 822 1.33 0.06 21.41
CA ARG A 822 0.06 0.78 21.20
C ARG A 822 -0.48 1.50 22.43
N ALA A 823 -0.06 1.09 23.63
CA ALA A 823 -0.56 1.60 24.90
C ALA A 823 -0.10 3.01 25.25
N ILE A 824 1.03 3.48 24.70
CA ILE A 824 1.65 4.74 25.12
C ILE A 824 1.71 5.69 23.92
N ARG A 825 1.29 6.95 24.13
CA ARG A 825 1.22 7.95 23.06
C ARG A 825 1.87 9.30 23.31
N HIS A 826 1.97 9.72 24.56
CA HIS A 826 2.63 10.97 24.90
C HIS A 826 3.38 10.83 26.21
N ARG A 827 4.21 11.84 26.52
CA ARG A 827 5.05 11.86 27.72
C ARG A 827 4.27 11.68 29.03
N GLY A 828 3.07 12.26 29.12
CA GLY A 828 2.19 12.15 30.29
C GLY A 828 1.38 10.84 30.38
N ASP A 829 1.47 9.94 29.40
CA ASP A 829 0.70 8.70 29.43
C ASP A 829 1.36 7.66 30.36
N TYR A 830 0.59 6.67 30.82
CA TYR A 830 1.09 5.59 31.66
C TYR A 830 0.35 4.27 31.42
N ALA A 831 1.10 3.16 31.44
CA ALA A 831 0.54 1.83 31.21
C ALA A 831 1.37 0.71 31.86
N CYS A 832 0.68 -0.38 32.19
CA CYS A 832 1.28 -1.65 32.58
C CYS A 832 1.28 -2.61 31.36
N ILE A 833 2.37 -3.35 31.16
CA ILE A 833 2.46 -4.38 30.12
C ILE A 833 2.78 -5.71 30.80
N ALA A 834 1.85 -6.66 30.77
CA ALA A 834 2.01 -7.99 31.33
C ALA A 834 2.29 -9.01 30.23
N LEU A 835 3.53 -9.51 30.17
CA LEU A 835 3.95 -10.58 29.28
C LEU A 835 3.76 -11.94 29.98
N CYS A 836 2.69 -12.65 29.63
CA CYS A 836 2.31 -13.92 30.26
C CYS A 836 2.92 -15.11 29.51
N ASP A 837 4.21 -15.38 29.72
CA ASP A 837 4.88 -16.62 29.33
C ASP A 837 6.29 -16.64 29.95
N HIS A 838 6.69 -17.74 30.57
CA HIS A 838 8.04 -17.83 31.16
C HIS A 838 9.17 -17.71 30.10
N ARG A 839 8.88 -17.98 28.82
CA ARG A 839 9.86 -17.90 27.73
C ARG A 839 10.32 -16.48 27.41
N TYR A 840 9.57 -15.45 27.81
CA TYR A 840 10.02 -14.06 27.73
C TYR A 840 11.22 -13.77 28.63
N ALA A 841 11.40 -14.52 29.73
CA ALA A 841 12.54 -14.36 30.65
C ALA A 841 13.88 -14.86 30.08
N ARG A 842 13.86 -15.60 28.95
CA ARG A 842 15.08 -16.07 28.29
C ARG A 842 15.85 -14.86 27.75
N SER A 843 17.15 -14.81 28.01
CA SER A 843 18.04 -13.68 27.62
C SER A 843 17.89 -13.31 26.13
N GLY A 844 17.89 -14.30 25.23
CA GLY A 844 17.73 -14.05 23.79
C GLY A 844 16.37 -13.48 23.37
N THR A 845 15.29 -13.80 24.09
CA THR A 845 13.95 -13.24 23.84
C THR A 845 13.85 -11.83 24.42
N LEU A 846 14.32 -11.64 25.66
CA LEU A 846 14.32 -10.35 26.34
C LEU A 846 15.12 -9.28 25.57
N GLN A 847 16.23 -9.68 24.95
CA GLN A 847 17.05 -8.78 24.13
C GLN A 847 16.32 -8.27 22.88
N LYS A 848 15.29 -8.97 22.39
CA LYS A 848 14.48 -8.59 21.22
C LYS A 848 13.34 -7.63 21.56
N LEU A 849 13.10 -7.33 22.83
CA LEU A 849 12.20 -6.25 23.22
C LEU A 849 12.85 -4.89 22.93
N PRO A 850 12.06 -3.84 22.61
CA PRO A 850 12.57 -2.49 22.43
C PRO A 850 13.34 -2.03 23.67
N GLN A 851 14.44 -1.32 23.47
CA GLN A 851 15.36 -0.95 24.55
C GLN A 851 14.65 -0.26 25.73
N TRP A 852 13.72 0.66 25.44
CA TRP A 852 12.97 1.43 26.43
C TRP A 852 11.98 0.60 27.26
N ILE A 853 11.49 -0.53 26.73
CA ILE A 853 10.67 -1.50 27.48
C ILE A 853 11.60 -2.40 28.28
N ARG A 854 12.64 -2.93 27.61
CA ARG A 854 13.61 -3.87 28.18
C ARG A 854 14.29 -3.30 29.43
N SER A 855 14.67 -2.02 29.42
CA SER A 855 15.33 -1.36 30.56
C SER A 855 14.47 -1.31 31.82
N SER A 856 13.15 -1.26 31.66
CA SER A 856 12.20 -1.17 32.78
C SER A 856 11.52 -2.51 33.10
N THR A 857 11.86 -3.60 32.38
CA THR A 857 11.16 -4.88 32.49
C THR A 857 11.55 -5.63 33.75
N HIS A 858 10.55 -6.04 34.54
CA HIS A 858 10.75 -6.85 35.74
C HIS A 858 10.29 -8.29 35.52
N THR A 859 11.16 -9.26 35.79
CA THR A 859 10.80 -10.69 35.68
C THR A 859 10.30 -11.21 37.02
N HIS A 860 9.08 -11.72 37.06
CA HIS A 860 8.50 -12.33 38.25
C HIS A 860 8.29 -13.83 38.05
N THR A 861 8.95 -14.63 38.89
CA THR A 861 8.82 -16.09 38.90
C THR A 861 7.50 -16.56 39.51
N THR A 862 6.89 -15.75 40.40
CA THR A 862 5.63 -16.04 41.08
C THR A 862 4.64 -14.88 40.96
N PHE A 863 3.33 -15.17 41.02
CA PHE A 863 2.27 -14.19 40.77
C PHE A 863 2.12 -13.14 41.87
N GLY A 864 2.30 -13.49 43.14
CA GLY A 864 2.08 -12.59 44.29
C GLY A 864 2.88 -11.28 44.22
N PRO A 865 4.23 -11.34 44.08
CA PRO A 865 5.07 -10.15 43.93
C PRO A 865 4.71 -9.31 42.69
N ALA A 866 4.38 -9.97 41.58
CA ALA A 866 3.97 -9.28 40.36
C ALA A 866 2.67 -8.49 40.57
N PHE A 867 1.66 -9.12 41.17
CA PHE A 867 0.38 -8.49 41.48
C PHE A 867 0.55 -7.31 42.45
N ALA A 868 1.42 -7.43 43.46
CA ALA A 868 1.74 -6.34 44.37
C ALA A 868 2.38 -5.15 43.62
N SER A 869 3.29 -5.42 42.69
CA SER A 869 3.93 -4.38 41.86
C SER A 869 2.91 -3.63 40.99
N VAL A 870 2.03 -4.37 40.29
CA VAL A 870 0.98 -3.77 39.45
C VAL A 870 0.02 -2.91 40.30
N ARG A 871 -0.39 -3.43 41.47
CA ARG A 871 -1.26 -2.69 42.39
C ARG A 871 -0.59 -1.40 42.88
N ARG A 872 0.69 -1.47 43.25
CA ARG A 872 1.46 -0.31 43.71
C ARG A 872 1.54 0.77 42.63
N PHE A 873 1.87 0.37 41.41
CA PHE A 873 1.97 1.28 40.26
C PHE A 873 0.67 2.07 40.04
N PHE A 874 -0.48 1.41 39.97
CA PHE A 874 -1.76 2.11 39.77
C PHE A 874 -2.21 2.94 40.97
N LEU A 875 -1.85 2.56 42.20
CA LEU A 875 -2.11 3.38 43.38
C LEU A 875 -1.29 4.68 43.36
N GLU A 876 -0.01 4.59 43.02
CA GLU A 876 0.87 5.76 42.89
C GLU A 876 0.36 6.72 41.80
N LYS A 877 -0.04 6.21 40.63
CA LYS A 877 -0.61 7.04 39.55
C LYS A 877 -1.96 7.65 39.89
N ARG A 878 -2.75 7.01 40.75
CA ARG A 878 -4.01 7.58 41.26
C ARG A 878 -3.76 8.72 42.25
N GLN A 879 -2.70 8.65 43.05
CA GLN A 879 -2.35 9.66 44.04
C GLN A 879 -1.59 10.84 43.43
N SER A 880 -0.80 10.59 42.39
CA SER A 880 -0.03 11.60 41.67
C SER A 880 -0.20 11.37 40.16
N PRO A 881 -1.31 11.84 39.57
CA PRO A 881 -1.51 11.72 38.13
C PRO A 881 -0.37 12.45 37.40
N PRO A 882 0.21 11.85 36.33
CA PRO A 882 1.23 12.51 35.54
C PRO A 882 0.71 13.84 34.97
N LEU A 883 1.54 14.88 35.06
CA LEU A 883 1.26 16.23 34.57
C LEU A 883 1.18 16.31 33.04
#